data_AF-A0A3D8IFQ5-F1
#
_entry.id   AF-A0A3D8IFQ5-F1
#
_cell.length_a   1.000
_cell.length_b   1.000
_cell.length_c   1.000
_cell.angle_alpha   90.00
_cell.angle_beta   90.00
_cell.angle_gamma   90.00
#
_symmetry.space_group_name_H-M   'P 1'
#
loop_
_entity.id
_entity.type
_entity.pdbx_description
1 polymer ?
#
loop_
_entity_poly.entity_id
_entity_poly.type
_entity_poly.pdbx_seq_one_letter_code
_entity_poly.pdbx_strand_id
1 'polypeptide(L)'
;MTSSFLLLSVNALYADFLDSMPSHLTLNGGSTQTHNAIAYAAAQNYTFGNTSNTSRGNNFSISSTGTGRGTLILNATLPQNPVRPPSNGFINFYFGNVNISDSIVMMTNFDEFTLERQTRLINSDLTIKFGDKKDKVFGLNNANAQLILVDSVFSADAESFQIATKGAMLQATNSTIDLGSAKVSNYGSIEINGGSAKFGAITNIGYDSNSVSLLDNASTATFINNGGNITINGNFTNGGFTSSTCYKSFVSGNTCGGGILINNGGTITINGSLTSEGNGLGVSDDGYAYLGSFQPSSIQLYGGTLQVNGDVTNKDGSTLTFGAYNGIMGKIEGNLTNENGGKIIVDIRGANAGNHTLVTGDKNGWDTNSVQIVGGTNNEFLNVDKQSEGQINIVLNQNAITAFQTQLTQNQSGILNALDSQFSNIYSFGGGSFLKNVANNIADTLYSSYVATPLAMIDWLKSNLALSEYRQMNNTLSVSVLGGGLGGKALGIGGLGGLHIGWDFMRSNHAFRTHIGYAYGNAQYNLTHAQATTQSHLVQVGLSDVITLRNIEVVLGAFGSSGFFSTERNSTFTDEATRALGQFNYNQISVDSSIGYRLSNGVFSLKPYIGLAQYLNIHNQIAESGDLTLQSKANFAYILSGVVGIENRYWLRGGSIFLGASYEYMLVNTHKNMAFELGANHDKLMFQAPLQHKVALRVGGDAVVGRNMLLGFEGFYKNSLQDIYYYGINASFRYVF
;
A
#
# COMPACT_ATOMS: atom_id res chain seq x y z
N MET A 1 -23.51 -11.15 69.72
CA MET A 1 -22.74 -10.07 69.08
C MET A 1 -22.85 -10.28 67.57
N THR A 2 -23.98 -9.97 66.93
CA THR A 2 -24.32 -8.66 66.33
C THR A 2 -23.18 -8.05 65.52
N SER A 3 -23.21 -8.29 64.21
CA SER A 3 -22.73 -7.35 63.19
C SER A 3 -23.43 -7.71 61.87
N SER A 4 -24.66 -7.22 61.74
CA SER A 4 -25.38 -7.13 60.47
C SER A 4 -24.58 -6.22 59.54
N PHE A 5 -23.88 -6.79 58.55
CA PHE A 5 -23.41 -6.01 57.42
C PHE A 5 -24.62 -5.75 56.51
N LEU A 6 -25.16 -4.55 56.66
CA LEU A 6 -26.15 -3.97 55.76
C LEU A 6 -25.55 -3.98 54.35
N LEU A 7 -25.96 -4.94 53.53
CA LEU A 7 -25.92 -4.83 52.07
C LEU A 7 -26.86 -3.68 51.71
N LEU A 8 -26.33 -2.45 51.73
CA LEU A 8 -26.90 -1.35 50.97
C LEU A 8 -26.78 -1.74 49.50
N SER A 9 -27.79 -2.44 49.00
CA SER A 9 -28.16 -2.42 47.61
C SER A 9 -28.41 -0.96 47.25
N VAL A 10 -27.36 -0.27 46.81
CA VAL A 10 -27.50 0.95 46.02
C VAL A 10 -28.12 0.48 44.70
N ASN A 11 -29.45 0.32 44.71
CA ASN A 11 -30.23 0.60 43.52
C ASN A 11 -29.91 2.06 43.24
N ALA A 12 -28.88 2.29 42.41
CA ALA A 12 -28.63 3.59 41.84
C ALA A 12 -29.95 3.98 41.19
N LEU A 13 -30.63 4.97 41.76
CA LEU A 13 -31.63 5.74 41.05
C LEU A 13 -30.97 6.09 39.72
N TYR A 14 -31.40 5.43 38.64
CA TYR A 14 -30.91 5.70 37.30
C TYR A 14 -31.26 7.16 37.03
N ALA A 15 -30.26 8.03 37.14
CA ALA A 15 -30.43 9.44 36.95
C ALA A 15 -30.57 9.69 35.45
N ASP A 16 -31.68 10.33 35.06
CA ASP A 16 -31.86 10.86 33.71
C ASP A 16 -30.68 11.76 33.32
N PHE A 17 -30.35 11.78 32.04
CA PHE A 17 -29.26 12.60 31.54
C PHE A 17 -29.73 14.03 31.31
N LEU A 18 -29.09 14.98 31.97
CA LEU A 18 -29.34 16.42 31.82
C LEU A 18 -28.38 16.99 30.79
N ASP A 19 -28.93 17.65 29.77
CA ASP A 19 -28.27 18.39 28.69
C ASP A 19 -27.34 17.57 27.77
N SER A 20 -26.71 16.50 28.25
CA SER A 20 -25.74 15.72 27.48
C SER A 20 -25.48 14.32 28.07
N MET A 21 -24.92 13.41 27.26
CA MET A 21 -24.50 12.08 27.72
C MET A 21 -23.23 12.16 28.58
N PRO A 22 -23.04 11.23 29.54
CA PRO A 22 -21.74 11.05 30.18
C PRO A 22 -20.70 10.60 29.14
N SER A 23 -19.44 11.00 29.35
CA SER A 23 -18.34 10.67 28.42
C SER A 23 -18.13 9.17 28.23
N HIS A 24 -18.47 8.37 29.26
CA HIS A 24 -18.46 6.91 29.20
C HIS A 24 -19.69 6.34 29.90
N LEU A 25 -20.33 5.36 29.27
CA LEU A 25 -21.41 4.57 29.85
C LEU A 25 -21.12 3.09 29.60
N THR A 26 -21.10 2.31 30.68
CA THR A 26 -20.92 0.86 30.61
C THR A 26 -22.23 0.18 31.01
N LEU A 27 -22.76 -0.64 30.11
CA LEU A 27 -23.95 -1.45 30.31
C LEU A 27 -23.55 -2.86 30.77
N ASN A 28 -24.46 -3.53 31.48
CA ASN A 28 -24.30 -4.96 31.73
C ASN A 28 -24.86 -5.74 30.52
N GLY A 29 -24.12 -6.71 30.02
CA GLY A 29 -24.49 -7.55 28.89
C GLY A 29 -25.82 -8.26 29.14
N GLY A 30 -26.72 -8.21 28.15
CA GLY A 30 -28.07 -8.76 28.25
C GLY A 30 -29.04 -7.94 29.11
N SER A 31 -28.61 -6.82 29.73
CA SER A 31 -29.51 -5.92 30.46
C SER A 31 -30.04 -4.80 29.56
N THR A 32 -31.23 -4.30 29.88
CA THR A 32 -31.80 -3.10 29.25
C THR A 32 -31.90 -1.99 30.28
N GLN A 33 -31.40 -0.80 29.92
CA GLN A 33 -31.56 0.42 30.69
C GLN A 33 -32.35 1.45 29.89
N THR A 34 -33.28 2.15 30.55
CA THR A 34 -34.05 3.22 29.94
C THR A 34 -33.83 4.50 30.73
N HIS A 35 -33.48 5.57 30.03
CA HIS A 35 -33.19 6.88 30.60
C HIS A 35 -33.87 7.98 29.79
N ASN A 36 -34.25 9.08 30.44
CA ASN A 36 -34.63 10.29 29.72
C ASN A 36 -33.39 11.13 29.40
N ALA A 37 -33.36 11.68 28.19
CA ALA A 37 -32.48 12.76 27.78
C ALA A 37 -33.24 14.07 27.92
N ILE A 38 -32.97 14.80 29.00
CA ILE A 38 -33.61 16.09 29.27
C ILE A 38 -32.81 17.16 28.54
N ALA A 39 -33.42 17.78 27.54
CA ALA A 39 -32.76 18.76 26.66
C ALA A 39 -32.54 20.13 27.33
N TYR A 40 -31.52 20.84 26.87
CA TYR A 40 -31.23 22.22 27.24
C TYR A 40 -32.05 23.20 26.39
N ALA A 41 -32.52 24.30 26.96
CA ALA A 41 -33.24 25.35 26.22
C ALA A 41 -32.25 26.38 25.62
N ALA A 42 -31.90 26.23 24.35
CA ALA A 42 -31.13 27.23 23.61
C ALA A 42 -32.03 28.32 23.01
N ALA A 43 -31.41 29.37 22.43
CA ALA A 43 -32.15 30.54 21.96
C ALA A 43 -33.12 30.26 20.80
N GLN A 44 -32.89 29.21 20.00
CA GLN A 44 -33.66 28.89 18.79
C GLN A 44 -34.32 27.50 18.81
N ASN A 45 -33.83 26.58 19.63
CA ASN A 45 -34.27 25.18 19.71
C ASN A 45 -33.90 24.59 21.09
N TYR A 46 -34.49 23.44 21.43
CA TYR A 46 -33.98 22.60 22.52
C TYR A 46 -32.85 21.74 21.98
N THR A 47 -31.76 21.62 22.73
CA THR A 47 -30.56 20.88 22.31
C THR A 47 -30.17 19.84 23.34
N PHE A 48 -29.75 18.67 22.89
CA PHE A 48 -29.12 17.66 23.70
C PHE A 48 -27.75 17.31 23.10
N GLY A 49 -26.71 17.29 23.94
CA GLY A 49 -25.34 17.12 23.51
C GLY A 49 -24.66 18.40 23.02
N ASN A 50 -25.30 19.57 23.11
CA ASN A 50 -24.67 20.87 22.82
C ASN A 50 -25.11 21.89 23.88
N THR A 51 -24.18 22.25 24.78
CA THR A 51 -24.48 23.05 25.99
C THR A 51 -23.94 24.48 25.94
N SER A 52 -23.32 24.90 24.84
CA SER A 52 -22.78 26.27 24.68
C SER A 52 -22.86 26.74 23.24
N ASN A 53 -22.85 28.05 23.01
CA ASN A 53 -22.77 28.69 21.68
C ASN A 53 -21.49 28.33 20.86
N THR A 54 -20.74 27.31 21.28
CA THR A 54 -19.61 26.74 20.57
C THR A 54 -20.12 25.49 19.87
N SER A 55 -20.16 25.48 18.54
CA SER A 55 -20.60 24.39 17.66
C SER A 55 -19.81 23.08 17.87
N ARG A 56 -20.04 22.40 19.01
CA ARG A 56 -19.33 21.17 19.40
C ARG A 56 -20.30 20.22 20.11
N GLY A 57 -20.72 19.18 19.40
CA GLY A 57 -21.53 18.07 19.90
C GLY A 57 -20.81 17.28 21.00
N ASN A 58 -21.59 16.53 21.77
CA ASN A 58 -21.11 15.79 22.94
C ASN A 58 -20.33 14.55 22.51
N ASN A 59 -19.17 14.36 23.14
CA ASN A 59 -18.34 13.17 22.95
C ASN A 59 -18.70 12.13 24.01
N PHE A 60 -19.06 10.93 23.59
CA PHE A 60 -19.36 9.84 24.53
C PHE A 60 -19.01 8.46 23.97
N SER A 61 -18.86 7.48 24.86
CA SER A 61 -18.66 6.09 24.47
C SER A 61 -19.57 5.16 25.27
N ILE A 62 -20.22 4.23 24.57
CA ILE A 62 -21.09 3.20 25.15
C ILE A 62 -20.46 1.84 24.90
N SER A 63 -20.35 1.05 25.96
CA SER A 63 -19.82 -0.31 25.92
C SER A 63 -20.63 -1.24 26.81
N SER A 64 -20.53 -2.54 26.58
CA SER A 64 -21.13 -3.55 27.44
C SER A 64 -20.07 -4.44 28.11
N THR A 65 -20.37 -4.95 29.30
CA THR A 65 -19.52 -5.91 30.03
C THR A 65 -20.27 -7.22 30.31
N GLY A 66 -19.58 -8.36 30.38
CA GLY A 66 -20.21 -9.67 30.58
C GLY A 66 -20.64 -10.35 29.27
N THR A 67 -21.60 -11.26 29.34
CA THR A 67 -22.06 -12.05 28.17
C THR A 67 -23.21 -11.36 27.44
N GLY A 68 -23.05 -11.11 26.14
CA GLY A 68 -24.07 -10.50 25.29
C GLY A 68 -24.02 -8.96 25.27
N ARG A 69 -24.81 -8.35 24.37
CA ARG A 69 -24.89 -6.89 24.21
C ARG A 69 -25.88 -6.29 25.21
N GLY A 70 -25.50 -5.23 25.90
CA GLY A 70 -26.41 -4.43 26.72
C GLY A 70 -27.23 -3.47 25.85
N THR A 71 -28.42 -3.09 26.31
CA THR A 71 -29.33 -2.19 25.59
C THR A 71 -29.54 -0.88 26.35
N LEU A 72 -29.34 0.25 25.69
CA LEU A 72 -29.72 1.58 26.16
C LEU A 72 -30.91 2.09 25.34
N ILE A 73 -31.97 2.50 26.01
CA ILE A 73 -33.09 3.25 25.43
C ILE A 73 -33.04 4.68 25.97
N LEU A 74 -32.93 5.66 25.09
CA LEU A 74 -32.84 7.07 25.43
C LEU A 74 -34.05 7.83 24.87
N ASN A 75 -34.91 8.35 25.76
CA ASN A 75 -36.10 9.10 25.39
C ASN A 75 -35.86 10.59 25.52
N ALA A 76 -36.00 11.37 24.44
CA ALA A 76 -35.92 12.83 24.52
C ALA A 76 -37.08 13.40 25.35
N THR A 77 -36.78 14.35 26.23
CA THR A 77 -37.77 15.06 27.06
C THR A 77 -37.41 16.54 27.20
N LEU A 78 -38.43 17.38 27.35
CA LEU A 78 -38.26 18.82 27.56
C LEU A 78 -37.83 19.11 29.01
N PRO A 79 -37.03 20.16 29.25
CA PRO A 79 -36.64 20.56 30.60
C PRO A 79 -37.85 21.12 31.37
N GLN A 80 -37.89 20.88 32.68
CA GLN A 80 -38.89 21.50 33.56
C GLN A 80 -38.52 22.96 33.82
N ASN A 81 -39.44 23.88 33.52
CA ASN A 81 -39.29 25.35 33.70
C ASN A 81 -38.11 25.98 32.94
N PRO A 82 -38.11 25.98 31.59
CA PRO A 82 -37.05 26.62 30.80
C PRO A 82 -37.01 28.13 31.03
N VAL A 83 -35.80 28.68 31.24
CA VAL A 83 -35.57 30.12 31.43
C VAL A 83 -36.02 30.94 30.21
N ARG A 84 -35.94 30.36 29.01
CA ARG A 84 -36.42 30.96 27.76
C ARG A 84 -36.82 29.87 26.75
N PRO A 85 -38.09 29.48 26.67
CA PRO A 85 -38.52 28.43 25.75
C PRO A 85 -38.44 28.91 24.29
N PRO A 86 -37.81 28.16 23.38
CA PRO A 86 -37.85 28.43 21.95
C PRO A 86 -39.25 28.21 21.38
N SER A 87 -39.60 28.95 20.33
CA SER A 87 -40.96 28.98 19.76
C SER A 87 -41.36 27.73 18.99
N ASN A 88 -40.40 26.95 18.50
CA ASN A 88 -40.65 25.77 17.65
C ASN A 88 -40.69 24.44 18.44
N GLY A 89 -40.19 24.46 19.68
CA GLY A 89 -40.12 23.29 20.56
C GLY A 89 -39.28 22.10 20.05
N PHE A 90 -38.45 22.27 19.01
CA PHE A 90 -37.63 21.20 18.41
C PHE A 90 -36.54 20.70 19.36
N ILE A 91 -36.37 19.38 19.49
CA ILE A 91 -35.29 18.76 20.27
C ILE A 91 -34.23 18.18 19.33
N ASN A 92 -33.08 18.84 19.25
CA ASN A 92 -31.97 18.46 18.38
C ASN A 92 -30.88 17.73 19.17
N PHE A 93 -30.41 16.59 18.68
CA PHE A 93 -29.28 15.87 19.25
C PHE A 93 -28.01 16.16 18.45
N TYR A 94 -26.95 16.60 19.12
CA TYR A 94 -25.64 16.86 18.52
C TYR A 94 -24.61 15.79 18.93
N PHE A 95 -24.18 14.98 17.97
CA PHE A 95 -23.10 14.01 18.13
C PHE A 95 -21.75 14.67 17.87
N GLY A 96 -20.87 14.61 18.88
CA GLY A 96 -19.43 14.88 18.71
C GLY A 96 -18.70 13.62 18.24
N ASN A 97 -17.70 13.19 18.99
CA ASN A 97 -17.02 11.90 18.82
C ASN A 97 -17.75 10.82 19.62
N VAL A 98 -18.38 9.89 18.92
CA VAL A 98 -19.21 8.85 19.52
C VAL A 98 -18.71 7.47 19.17
N ASN A 99 -18.52 6.62 20.18
CA ASN A 99 -18.16 5.21 19.98
C ASN A 99 -19.19 4.32 20.66
N ILE A 100 -19.85 3.46 19.90
CA ILE A 100 -20.76 2.44 20.44
C ILE A 100 -20.14 1.08 20.11
N SER A 101 -19.86 0.31 21.14
CA SER A 101 -19.15 -0.97 21.06
C SER A 101 -19.92 -2.04 21.82
N ASP A 102 -20.12 -3.20 21.19
CA ASP A 102 -20.80 -4.36 21.77
C ASP A 102 -22.15 -4.03 22.44
N SER A 103 -22.90 -3.06 21.91
CA SER A 103 -24.08 -2.51 22.57
C SER A 103 -25.22 -2.23 21.58
N ILE A 104 -26.45 -2.18 22.10
CA ILE A 104 -27.65 -1.79 21.37
C ILE A 104 -28.11 -0.45 21.93
N VAL A 105 -28.27 0.55 21.07
CA VAL A 105 -28.71 1.90 21.45
C VAL A 105 -29.94 2.27 20.64
N MET A 106 -31.01 2.63 21.34
CA MET A 106 -32.24 3.12 20.77
C MET A 106 -32.49 4.54 21.25
N MET A 107 -32.57 5.51 20.33
CA MET A 107 -32.87 6.91 20.65
C MET A 107 -34.24 7.26 20.10
N THR A 108 -35.12 7.81 20.93
CA THR A 108 -36.50 8.10 20.54
C THR A 108 -36.94 9.51 20.89
N ASN A 109 -37.90 10.05 20.14
CA ASN A 109 -38.56 11.37 20.35
C ASN A 109 -37.68 12.60 20.12
N PHE A 110 -36.48 12.44 19.56
CA PHE A 110 -35.72 13.57 19.02
C PHE A 110 -36.29 14.00 17.67
N ASP A 111 -36.17 15.28 17.33
CA ASP A 111 -36.70 15.83 16.08
C ASP A 111 -35.62 15.95 14.98
N GLU A 112 -34.36 16.12 15.39
CA GLU A 112 -33.20 16.24 14.49
C GLU A 112 -31.96 15.60 15.11
N PHE A 113 -31.12 14.97 14.29
CA PHE A 113 -29.79 14.51 14.70
C PHE A 113 -28.73 15.12 13.80
N THR A 114 -27.70 15.71 14.42
CA THR A 114 -26.56 16.30 13.72
C THR A 114 -25.26 15.64 14.19
N LEU A 115 -24.57 14.97 13.26
CA LEU A 115 -23.19 14.54 13.42
C LEU A 115 -22.24 15.69 13.07
N GLU A 116 -21.44 16.11 14.03
CA GLU A 116 -20.40 17.11 13.81
C GLU A 116 -19.00 16.51 13.65
N ARG A 117 -18.79 15.27 14.11
CA ARG A 117 -17.52 14.54 13.99
C ARG A 117 -17.78 13.05 13.72
N GLN A 118 -16.92 12.18 14.25
CA GLN A 118 -16.97 10.75 13.97
C GLN A 118 -17.92 10.02 14.93
N THR A 119 -18.89 9.29 14.40
CA THR A 119 -19.62 8.24 15.10
C THR A 119 -19.18 6.89 14.57
N ARG A 120 -18.75 6.00 15.46
CA ARG A 120 -18.27 4.67 15.13
C ARG A 120 -19.08 3.61 15.87
N LEU A 121 -19.63 2.67 15.12
CA LEU A 121 -20.35 1.50 15.62
C LEU A 121 -19.48 0.26 15.37
N ILE A 122 -19.22 -0.51 16.42
CA ILE A 122 -18.45 -1.77 16.35
C ILE A 122 -19.27 -2.86 17.02
N ASN A 123 -19.64 -3.91 16.28
CA ASN A 123 -20.48 -4.99 16.78
C ASN A 123 -21.75 -4.49 17.52
N SER A 124 -22.38 -3.43 17.00
CA SER A 124 -23.39 -2.64 17.72
C SER A 124 -24.58 -2.27 16.86
N ASP A 125 -25.69 -1.96 17.51
CA ASP A 125 -26.90 -1.50 16.83
C ASP A 125 -27.24 -0.08 17.31
N LEU A 126 -27.47 0.85 16.37
CA LEU A 126 -28.01 2.18 16.64
C LEU A 126 -29.32 2.35 15.88
N THR A 127 -30.42 2.45 16.62
CA THR A 127 -31.75 2.73 16.07
C THR A 127 -32.22 4.10 16.52
N ILE A 128 -32.64 4.93 15.56
CA ILE A 128 -33.21 6.24 15.81
C ILE A 128 -34.68 6.23 15.41
N LYS A 129 -35.56 6.63 16.34
CA LYS A 129 -36.98 6.85 16.10
C LYS A 129 -37.33 8.31 16.36
N PHE A 130 -37.53 9.08 15.32
CA PHE A 130 -37.87 10.48 15.41
C PHE A 130 -39.26 10.68 16.03
N GLY A 131 -39.47 11.84 16.68
CA GLY A 131 -40.78 12.26 17.18
C GLY A 131 -41.78 12.57 16.07
N ASP A 132 -43.02 12.91 16.45
CA ASP A 132 -44.15 13.16 15.51
C ASP A 132 -44.09 14.54 14.81
N LYS A 133 -42.90 15.12 14.63
CA LYS A 133 -42.72 16.39 13.92
C LYS A 133 -42.38 16.20 12.45
N LYS A 134 -42.70 17.23 11.67
CA LYS A 134 -42.30 17.34 10.25
C LYS A 134 -40.80 17.63 10.16
N ASP A 135 -40.19 17.24 9.05
CA ASP A 135 -38.78 17.49 8.71
C ASP A 135 -37.82 16.69 9.61
N LYS A 136 -38.02 15.37 9.66
CA LYS A 136 -37.14 14.43 10.38
C LYS A 136 -35.78 14.33 9.68
N VAL A 137 -34.77 15.04 10.19
CA VAL A 137 -33.44 15.14 9.56
C VAL A 137 -32.38 14.39 10.37
N PHE A 138 -31.60 13.55 9.69
CA PHE A 138 -30.32 13.06 10.17
C PHE A 138 -29.20 13.60 9.28
N GLY A 139 -28.29 14.42 9.83
CA GLY A 139 -27.31 15.15 9.05
C GLY A 139 -25.86 14.90 9.50
N LEU A 140 -24.96 14.65 8.55
CA LEU A 140 -23.51 14.75 8.68
C LEU A 140 -23.10 16.15 8.22
N ASN A 141 -23.41 17.16 9.04
CA ASN A 141 -23.43 18.56 8.60
C ASN A 141 -22.07 19.28 8.70
N ASN A 142 -21.03 18.60 9.19
CA ASN A 142 -19.68 19.13 9.26
C ASN A 142 -18.78 18.49 8.21
N ALA A 143 -17.83 19.25 7.66
CA ALA A 143 -16.87 18.79 6.66
C ALA A 143 -15.93 17.64 7.13
N ASN A 144 -15.98 17.24 8.41
CA ASN A 144 -15.26 16.06 8.89
C ASN A 144 -16.19 15.09 9.65
N ALA A 145 -17.50 15.20 9.46
CA ALA A 145 -18.47 14.29 10.05
C ALA A 145 -18.38 12.92 9.37
N GLN A 146 -18.25 11.86 10.17
CA GLN A 146 -18.09 10.51 9.66
C GLN A 146 -19.01 9.53 10.41
N LEU A 147 -19.75 8.71 9.68
CA LEU A 147 -20.47 7.57 10.24
C LEU A 147 -19.78 6.28 9.80
N ILE A 148 -19.24 5.53 10.73
CA ILE A 148 -18.45 4.32 10.47
C ILE A 148 -19.12 3.11 11.13
N LEU A 149 -19.41 2.07 10.34
CA LEU A 149 -20.02 0.82 10.81
C LEU A 149 -19.08 -0.35 10.60
N VAL A 150 -18.88 -1.17 11.64
CA VAL A 150 -18.15 -2.44 11.58
C VAL A 150 -18.98 -3.52 12.26
N ASP A 151 -19.39 -4.54 11.52
CA ASP A 151 -20.29 -5.61 11.99
C ASP A 151 -21.52 -5.07 12.75
N SER A 152 -22.14 -4.00 12.24
CA SER A 152 -23.10 -3.18 12.99
C SER A 152 -24.39 -2.90 12.20
N VAL A 153 -25.46 -2.54 12.91
CA VAL A 153 -26.73 -2.10 12.33
C VAL A 153 -26.98 -0.63 12.64
N PHE A 154 -27.26 0.18 11.62
CA PHE A 154 -27.77 1.54 11.78
C PHE A 154 -29.13 1.66 11.12
N SER A 155 -30.13 2.17 11.84
CA SER A 155 -31.45 2.42 11.28
C SER A 155 -32.01 3.74 11.81
N ALA A 156 -32.64 4.51 10.93
CA ALA A 156 -33.37 5.71 11.31
C ALA A 156 -34.62 5.90 10.44
N ASP A 157 -35.76 6.24 11.06
CA ASP A 157 -36.99 6.60 10.35
C ASP A 157 -36.98 8.09 9.91
N ALA A 158 -35.84 8.55 9.39
CA ALA A 158 -35.68 9.91 8.89
C ALA A 158 -36.47 10.14 7.59
N GLU A 159 -36.90 11.37 7.38
CA GLU A 159 -37.45 11.86 6.11
C GLU A 159 -36.34 12.38 5.19
N SER A 160 -35.27 12.93 5.77
CA SER A 160 -34.09 13.39 5.04
C SER A 160 -32.79 12.94 5.71
N PHE A 161 -31.84 12.51 4.89
CA PHE A 161 -30.48 12.19 5.29
C PHE A 161 -29.51 13.07 4.50
N GLN A 162 -28.67 13.84 5.19
CA GLN A 162 -27.81 14.85 4.55
C GLN A 162 -26.34 14.57 4.84
N ILE A 163 -25.49 14.66 3.82
CA ILE A 163 -24.03 14.56 3.96
C ILE A 163 -23.41 15.81 3.36
N ALA A 164 -22.75 16.63 4.18
CA ALA A 164 -22.08 17.84 3.74
C ALA A 164 -20.82 17.57 2.90
N THR A 165 -20.30 18.62 2.25
CA THR A 165 -19.01 18.61 1.55
C THR A 165 -17.91 18.07 2.47
N LYS A 166 -17.32 16.91 2.13
CA LYS A 166 -16.32 16.12 2.92
C LYS A 166 -16.87 15.30 4.10
N GLY A 167 -18.17 15.30 4.33
CA GLY A 167 -18.79 14.28 5.18
C GLY A 167 -18.67 12.89 4.54
N ALA A 168 -18.61 11.84 5.36
CA ALA A 168 -18.48 10.47 4.88
C ALA A 168 -19.35 9.47 5.65
N MET A 169 -19.98 8.55 4.92
CA MET A 169 -20.54 7.33 5.48
C MET A 169 -19.71 6.14 4.97
N LEU A 170 -19.20 5.34 5.91
CA LEU A 170 -18.32 4.21 5.64
C LEU A 170 -18.91 2.96 6.31
N GLN A 171 -19.43 2.04 5.51
CA GLN A 171 -19.96 0.76 5.97
C GLN A 171 -18.95 -0.35 5.67
N ALA A 172 -18.50 -1.08 6.69
CA ALA A 172 -17.69 -2.29 6.51
C ALA A 172 -18.55 -3.53 6.21
N THR A 173 -17.89 -4.64 5.92
CA THR A 173 -18.53 -5.93 5.63
C THR A 173 -19.42 -6.38 6.80
N ASN A 174 -20.49 -7.12 6.49
CA ASN A 174 -21.51 -7.62 7.44
C ASN A 174 -22.31 -6.55 8.22
N SER A 175 -22.24 -5.29 7.82
CA SER A 175 -23.09 -4.24 8.43
C SER A 175 -24.40 -4.04 7.67
N THR A 176 -25.38 -3.42 8.33
CA THR A 176 -26.67 -3.05 7.73
C THR A 176 -26.99 -1.58 7.97
N ILE A 177 -27.39 -0.88 6.92
CA ILE A 177 -27.95 0.48 7.00
C ILE A 177 -29.40 0.46 6.53
N ASP A 178 -30.32 0.99 7.33
CA ASP A 178 -31.71 1.18 6.94
C ASP A 178 -32.15 2.63 7.10
N LEU A 179 -32.11 3.34 5.97
CA LEU A 179 -32.61 4.70 5.75
C LEU A 179 -33.63 4.68 4.59
N GLY A 180 -34.37 3.57 4.43
CA GLY A 180 -35.23 3.33 3.28
C GLY A 180 -36.34 4.36 3.04
N SER A 181 -36.70 5.15 4.06
CA SER A 181 -37.67 6.25 3.97
C SER A 181 -37.03 7.61 3.67
N ALA A 182 -35.72 7.75 3.86
CA ALA A 182 -35.04 9.04 3.85
C ALA A 182 -34.64 9.47 2.44
N LYS A 183 -34.97 10.70 2.06
CA LYS A 183 -34.37 11.35 0.89
C LYS A 183 -32.94 11.75 1.21
N VAL A 184 -32.00 11.18 0.47
CA VAL A 184 -30.56 11.37 0.67
C VAL A 184 -30.04 12.53 -0.17
N SER A 185 -29.44 13.52 0.47
CA SER A 185 -28.68 14.58 -0.18
C SER A 185 -27.19 14.36 0.12
N ASN A 186 -26.47 13.75 -0.82
CA ASN A 186 -25.05 13.46 -0.69
C ASN A 186 -24.21 14.50 -1.44
N TYR A 187 -23.49 15.32 -0.68
CA TYR A 187 -22.48 16.27 -1.17
C TYR A 187 -21.05 15.83 -0.84
N GLY A 188 -20.90 14.64 -0.23
CA GLY A 188 -19.63 14.08 0.25
C GLY A 188 -19.39 12.68 -0.31
N SER A 189 -19.29 11.69 0.58
CA SER A 189 -19.00 10.31 0.21
C SER A 189 -19.88 9.30 0.95
N ILE A 190 -20.36 8.29 0.22
CA ILE A 190 -20.97 7.07 0.76
C ILE A 190 -20.19 5.88 0.21
N GLU A 191 -19.68 5.03 1.08
CA GLU A 191 -18.95 3.82 0.71
C GLU A 191 -19.51 2.60 1.46
N ILE A 192 -19.89 1.58 0.70
CA ILE A 192 -20.48 0.34 1.20
C ILE A 192 -19.57 -0.84 0.86
N ASN A 193 -18.81 -1.34 1.82
CA ASN A 193 -17.85 -2.45 1.67
C ASN A 193 -18.46 -3.82 2.00
N GLY A 194 -19.55 -4.18 1.31
CA GLY A 194 -20.33 -5.39 1.57
C GLY A 194 -21.55 -5.16 2.49
N GLY A 195 -22.24 -6.23 2.87
CA GLY A 195 -23.45 -6.14 3.71
C GLY A 195 -24.67 -5.64 2.92
N SER A 196 -25.60 -4.97 3.61
CA SER A 196 -26.83 -4.43 2.96
C SER A 196 -27.13 -2.99 3.36
N ALA A 197 -27.62 -2.19 2.42
CA ALA A 197 -28.02 -0.81 2.68
C ALA A 197 -29.35 -0.47 1.99
N LYS A 198 -30.21 0.29 2.67
CA LYS A 198 -31.45 0.82 2.12
C LYS A 198 -31.49 2.33 2.23
N PHE A 199 -31.89 2.99 1.16
CA PHE A 199 -32.05 4.43 1.07
C PHE A 199 -33.39 4.77 0.40
N GLY A 200 -33.94 5.96 0.66
CA GLY A 200 -34.98 6.54 -0.19
C GLY A 200 -34.38 7.07 -1.50
N ALA A 201 -34.98 8.11 -2.08
CA ALA A 201 -34.41 8.77 -3.26
C ALA A 201 -33.04 9.40 -2.94
N ILE A 202 -32.11 9.42 -3.90
CA ILE A 202 -30.75 9.93 -3.72
C ILE A 202 -30.47 11.08 -4.70
N THR A 203 -29.91 12.16 -4.18
CA THR A 203 -29.25 13.23 -4.94
C THR A 203 -27.76 13.22 -4.60
N ASN A 204 -26.94 12.74 -5.53
CA ASN A 204 -25.49 12.62 -5.42
C ASN A 204 -24.82 13.71 -6.26
N ILE A 205 -24.57 14.88 -5.68
CA ILE A 205 -24.07 16.06 -6.39
C ILE A 205 -22.96 16.67 -5.57
N GLY A 206 -21.74 16.79 -6.12
CA GLY A 206 -20.65 17.45 -5.42
C GLY A 206 -20.86 18.95 -5.27
N TYR A 207 -20.58 19.48 -4.09
CA TYR A 207 -20.62 20.91 -3.80
C TYR A 207 -19.37 21.33 -3.02
N ASP A 208 -18.73 22.46 -3.34
CA ASP A 208 -17.67 23.07 -2.51
C ASP A 208 -18.23 24.23 -1.69
N SER A 209 -18.26 24.08 -0.37
CA SER A 209 -18.77 25.08 0.58
C SER A 209 -17.73 26.14 0.99
N ASN A 210 -16.46 26.03 0.55
CA ASN A 210 -15.37 26.91 1.02
C ASN A 210 -15.07 28.11 0.10
N SER A 211 -15.71 28.24 -1.06
CA SER A 211 -15.49 29.38 -1.94
C SER A 211 -16.31 30.59 -1.49
N VAL A 212 -15.63 31.73 -1.35
CA VAL A 212 -16.23 33.02 -0.92
C VAL A 212 -16.66 33.84 -2.15
N SER A 213 -16.40 33.38 -3.37
CA SER A 213 -16.81 34.03 -4.62
C SER A 213 -18.28 33.74 -4.95
N LEU A 214 -18.88 34.59 -5.79
CA LEU A 214 -20.14 34.32 -6.53
C LEU A 214 -19.99 33.23 -7.62
N LEU A 215 -18.84 32.56 -7.62
CA LEU A 215 -18.36 31.59 -8.58
C LEU A 215 -17.86 30.42 -7.73
N ASP A 216 -18.78 29.65 -7.15
CA ASP A 216 -18.41 28.47 -6.37
C ASP A 216 -17.96 27.37 -7.35
N ASN A 217 -16.82 26.74 -7.07
CA ASN A 217 -16.30 25.66 -7.91
C ASN A 217 -17.12 24.40 -7.63
N ALA A 218 -17.77 23.87 -8.66
CA ALA A 218 -18.36 22.54 -8.61
C ALA A 218 -17.31 21.50 -8.17
N SER A 219 -17.72 20.55 -7.33
CA SER A 219 -16.90 19.39 -6.92
C SER A 219 -17.60 18.09 -7.34
N THR A 220 -17.14 16.94 -6.84
CA THR A 220 -17.75 15.63 -7.08
C THR A 220 -18.18 14.96 -5.76
N ALA A 221 -19.40 14.43 -5.73
CA ALA A 221 -19.87 13.55 -4.66
C ALA A 221 -19.69 12.09 -5.09
N THR A 222 -19.38 11.21 -4.15
CA THR A 222 -19.08 9.79 -4.43
C THR A 222 -20.07 8.87 -3.75
N PHE A 223 -20.53 7.87 -4.50
CA PHE A 223 -21.33 6.75 -4.02
C PHE A 223 -20.67 5.46 -4.50
N ILE A 224 -20.12 4.67 -3.59
CA ILE A 224 -19.30 3.51 -3.91
C ILE A 224 -19.91 2.27 -3.26
N ASN A 225 -20.13 1.23 -4.06
CA ASN A 225 -20.48 -0.10 -3.60
C ASN A 225 -19.33 -1.07 -3.92
N ASN A 226 -18.80 -1.75 -2.91
CA ASN A 226 -17.76 -2.76 -3.03
C ASN A 226 -18.34 -4.11 -2.55
N GLY A 227 -19.15 -4.75 -3.40
CA GLY A 227 -19.71 -6.07 -3.12
C GLY A 227 -20.96 -6.12 -2.21
N GLY A 228 -21.57 -4.98 -1.89
CA GLY A 228 -22.79 -4.90 -1.08
C GLY A 228 -24.10 -5.09 -1.87
N ASN A 229 -25.20 -5.25 -1.13
CA ASN A 229 -26.57 -5.25 -1.66
C ASN A 229 -27.31 -3.98 -1.26
N ILE A 230 -27.53 -3.07 -2.20
CA ILE A 230 -28.11 -1.76 -1.95
C ILE A 230 -29.50 -1.66 -2.59
N THR A 231 -30.48 -1.12 -1.84
CA THR A 231 -31.80 -0.79 -2.37
C THR A 231 -32.10 0.69 -2.22
N ILE A 232 -32.53 1.33 -3.31
CA ILE A 232 -32.90 2.74 -3.38
C ILE A 232 -34.39 2.81 -3.73
N ASN A 233 -35.21 3.24 -2.78
CA ASN A 233 -36.68 3.29 -2.89
C ASN A 233 -37.18 4.56 -3.62
N GLY A 234 -36.45 5.02 -4.63
CA GLY A 234 -36.78 6.22 -5.39
C GLY A 234 -35.85 6.44 -6.58
N ASN A 235 -35.78 7.68 -7.06
CA ASN A 235 -34.86 8.06 -8.12
C ASN A 235 -33.45 8.29 -7.57
N PHE A 236 -32.44 8.07 -8.42
CA PHE A 236 -31.06 8.44 -8.16
C PHE A 236 -30.62 9.51 -9.17
N THR A 237 -30.24 10.68 -8.68
CA THR A 237 -29.66 11.76 -9.50
C THR A 237 -28.16 11.82 -9.23
N ASN A 238 -27.35 11.61 -10.26
CA ASN A 238 -25.90 11.59 -10.22
C ASN A 238 -25.31 12.79 -10.96
N GLY A 239 -24.95 13.83 -10.20
CA GLY A 239 -24.54 15.13 -10.72
C GLY A 239 -25.69 15.95 -11.29
N GLY A 240 -25.34 17.06 -11.94
CA GLY A 240 -26.28 18.01 -12.55
C GLY A 240 -26.60 19.19 -11.63
N PHE A 241 -27.85 19.67 -11.72
CA PHE A 241 -28.34 20.84 -10.99
C PHE A 241 -29.60 20.49 -10.20
N THR A 242 -29.75 21.03 -8.98
CA THR A 242 -31.01 20.95 -8.23
C THR A 242 -32.04 22.02 -8.65
N SER A 243 -31.63 23.00 -9.48
CA SER A 243 -32.48 24.07 -10.02
C SER A 243 -31.95 24.58 -11.36
N SER A 244 -32.77 25.30 -12.14
CA SER A 244 -32.38 25.89 -13.43
C SER A 244 -31.23 26.90 -13.38
N THR A 245 -30.78 27.30 -12.19
CA THR A 245 -29.63 28.19 -11.98
C THR A 245 -28.67 27.60 -10.94
N CYS A 246 -27.35 27.68 -11.18
CA CYS A 246 -26.35 27.45 -10.15
C CYS A 246 -25.97 28.78 -9.50
N TYR A 247 -26.81 29.26 -8.59
CA TYR A 247 -26.58 30.53 -7.90
C TYR A 247 -26.42 30.34 -6.40
N LYS A 248 -25.46 31.06 -5.83
CA LYS A 248 -25.27 31.18 -4.40
C LYS A 248 -26.42 31.97 -3.79
N SER A 249 -27.36 31.28 -3.17
CA SER A 249 -28.02 31.84 -1.99
C SER A 249 -28.06 30.76 -0.93
N PHE A 250 -27.44 31.05 0.22
CA PHE A 250 -27.63 30.32 1.47
C PHE A 250 -29.13 30.15 1.83
N VAL A 251 -30.00 30.89 1.15
CA VAL A 251 -31.45 30.93 1.34
C VAL A 251 -32.21 30.07 0.31
N SER A 252 -31.61 29.65 -0.82
CA SER A 252 -32.36 29.01 -1.92
C SER A 252 -32.07 27.52 -2.19
N GLY A 253 -31.08 26.88 -1.54
CA GLY A 253 -30.88 25.43 -1.63
C GLY A 253 -30.44 24.91 -3.01
N ASN A 254 -29.96 25.80 -3.89
CA ASN A 254 -29.53 25.45 -5.24
C ASN A 254 -28.09 24.92 -5.21
N THR A 255 -27.86 23.72 -5.76
CA THR A 255 -26.54 23.07 -5.82
C THR A 255 -26.28 22.54 -7.23
N CYS A 256 -25.01 22.61 -7.66
CA CYS A 256 -24.56 22.05 -8.93
C CYS A 256 -23.18 21.41 -8.81
N GLY A 257 -22.96 20.31 -9.53
CA GLY A 257 -21.67 19.64 -9.61
C GLY A 257 -21.75 18.23 -10.17
N GLY A 258 -20.64 17.51 -10.12
CA GLY A 258 -20.53 16.15 -10.65
C GLY A 258 -20.93 15.10 -9.62
N GLY A 259 -21.36 13.93 -10.09
CA GLY A 259 -21.60 12.75 -9.28
C GLY A 259 -20.80 11.55 -9.79
N ILE A 260 -20.23 10.77 -8.88
CA ILE A 260 -19.53 9.53 -9.18
C ILE A 260 -20.26 8.38 -8.49
N LEU A 261 -20.82 7.47 -9.29
CA LEU A 261 -21.37 6.19 -8.85
C LEU A 261 -20.43 5.07 -9.25
N ILE A 262 -19.90 4.30 -8.31
CA ILE A 262 -19.03 3.14 -8.56
C ILE A 262 -19.66 1.89 -7.95
N ASN A 263 -19.73 0.81 -8.73
CA ASN A 263 -20.24 -0.49 -8.30
C ASN A 263 -19.21 -1.58 -8.64
N ASN A 264 -18.35 -1.90 -7.67
CA ASN A 264 -17.33 -2.94 -7.72
C ASN A 264 -17.89 -4.25 -7.14
N GLY A 265 -18.56 -5.04 -7.98
CA GLY A 265 -19.30 -6.24 -7.55
C GLY A 265 -20.57 -5.92 -6.75
N GLY A 266 -21.34 -6.96 -6.38
CA GLY A 266 -22.60 -6.79 -5.65
C GLY A 266 -23.75 -6.26 -6.53
N THR A 267 -24.83 -5.80 -5.89
CA THR A 267 -26.04 -5.32 -6.59
C THR A 267 -26.52 -3.99 -6.02
N ILE A 268 -26.84 -3.05 -6.90
CA ILE A 268 -27.58 -1.82 -6.59
C ILE A 268 -28.94 -1.89 -7.29
N THR A 269 -30.03 -1.92 -6.52
CA THR A 269 -31.40 -1.91 -7.03
C THR A 269 -32.02 -0.53 -6.83
N ILE A 270 -32.44 0.11 -7.92
CA ILE A 270 -33.10 1.42 -7.96
C ILE A 270 -34.55 1.20 -8.40
N ASN A 271 -35.49 1.46 -7.48
CA ASN A 271 -36.91 1.28 -7.77
C ASN A 271 -37.51 2.40 -8.64
N GLY A 272 -36.81 3.53 -8.77
CA GLY A 272 -37.11 4.62 -9.71
C GLY A 272 -36.18 4.64 -10.92
N SER A 273 -35.87 5.84 -11.42
CA SER A 273 -34.91 6.07 -12.52
C SER A 273 -33.54 6.52 -12.01
N LEU A 274 -32.49 6.26 -12.79
CA LEU A 274 -31.14 6.79 -12.58
C LEU A 274 -30.82 7.81 -13.67
N THR A 275 -30.49 9.04 -13.30
CA THR A 275 -30.02 10.05 -14.26
C THR A 275 -28.61 10.48 -13.89
N SER A 276 -27.67 10.38 -14.84
CA SER A 276 -26.33 10.96 -14.72
C SER A 276 -26.18 12.13 -15.67
N GLU A 277 -25.80 13.28 -15.13
CA GLU A 277 -25.63 14.52 -15.88
C GLU A 277 -24.38 15.25 -15.39
N GLY A 278 -23.55 15.75 -16.30
CA GLY A 278 -22.48 16.70 -15.93
C GLY A 278 -23.09 18.07 -15.64
N ASN A 279 -22.44 18.92 -14.85
CA ASN A 279 -22.91 20.31 -14.76
C ASN A 279 -22.52 21.06 -16.05
N GLY A 280 -23.42 21.14 -17.03
CA GLY A 280 -23.19 21.88 -18.27
C GLY A 280 -22.78 23.33 -17.99
N LEU A 281 -21.96 23.91 -18.88
CA LEU A 281 -21.78 25.36 -18.96
C LEU A 281 -23.09 25.99 -19.45
N GLY A 282 -24.11 26.04 -18.59
CA GLY A 282 -25.37 26.70 -18.89
C GLY A 282 -25.15 28.20 -18.85
N VAL A 283 -25.22 28.89 -19.98
CA VAL A 283 -25.46 30.34 -20.01
C VAL A 283 -26.84 30.54 -19.38
N SER A 284 -27.01 31.47 -18.43
CA SER A 284 -28.37 31.78 -17.96
C SER A 284 -29.24 32.23 -19.13
N ASP A 285 -30.57 32.12 -19.00
CA ASP A 285 -31.54 32.77 -19.88
C ASP A 285 -31.28 34.30 -20.03
N ASP A 286 -30.50 34.88 -19.10
CA ASP A 286 -30.06 36.28 -19.08
C ASP A 286 -28.72 36.54 -19.81
N GLY A 287 -28.13 35.54 -20.47
CA GLY A 287 -26.91 35.72 -21.29
C GLY A 287 -25.59 35.77 -20.52
N TYR A 288 -25.57 35.47 -19.21
CA TYR A 288 -24.32 35.39 -18.44
C TYR A 288 -23.71 34.00 -18.56
N ALA A 289 -22.50 33.92 -19.14
CA ALA A 289 -21.69 32.70 -19.16
C ALA A 289 -21.14 32.43 -17.75
N TYR A 290 -21.56 31.33 -17.13
CA TYR A 290 -21.00 30.90 -15.86
C TYR A 290 -19.62 30.30 -16.10
N LEU A 291 -18.57 30.99 -15.63
CA LEU A 291 -17.17 30.55 -15.70
C LEU A 291 -16.83 29.52 -14.59
N GLY A 292 -17.75 28.60 -14.28
CA GLY A 292 -17.50 27.49 -13.36
C GLY A 292 -16.74 26.36 -14.05
N SER A 293 -15.86 25.66 -13.34
CA SER A 293 -15.24 24.44 -13.87
C SER A 293 -16.31 23.37 -14.10
N PHE A 294 -16.43 22.92 -15.34
CA PHE A 294 -17.21 21.74 -15.70
C PHE A 294 -16.68 20.52 -14.92
N GLN A 295 -17.55 19.88 -14.14
CA GLN A 295 -17.30 18.65 -13.40
C GLN A 295 -18.09 17.51 -14.07
N PRO A 296 -17.40 16.54 -14.68
CA PRO A 296 -18.07 15.40 -15.28
C PRO A 296 -18.72 14.53 -14.20
N SER A 297 -19.80 13.86 -14.57
CA SER A 297 -20.38 12.78 -13.78
C SER A 297 -19.98 11.42 -14.36
N SER A 298 -19.96 10.38 -13.53
CA SER A 298 -19.70 9.02 -14.01
C SER A 298 -20.51 7.97 -13.29
N ILE A 299 -20.88 6.94 -14.05
CA ILE A 299 -21.38 5.66 -13.55
C ILE A 299 -20.34 4.61 -13.96
N GLN A 300 -19.81 3.87 -13.01
CA GLN A 300 -18.77 2.88 -13.24
C GLN A 300 -19.23 1.55 -12.64
N LEU A 301 -19.40 0.54 -13.50
CA LEU A 301 -19.90 -0.78 -13.13
C LEU A 301 -18.79 -1.80 -13.38
N TYR A 302 -18.04 -2.17 -12.34
CA TYR A 302 -16.96 -3.17 -12.41
C TYR A 302 -17.46 -4.48 -11.79
N GLY A 303 -17.89 -5.44 -12.62
CA GLY A 303 -18.50 -6.71 -12.19
C GLY A 303 -19.76 -6.62 -11.33
N GLY A 304 -20.22 -5.42 -10.97
CA GLY A 304 -21.45 -5.17 -10.23
C GLY A 304 -22.68 -5.12 -11.13
N THR A 305 -23.84 -5.45 -10.55
CA THR A 305 -25.14 -5.35 -11.23
C THR A 305 -25.87 -4.09 -10.79
N LEU A 306 -26.34 -3.29 -11.75
CA LEU A 306 -27.22 -2.16 -11.53
C LEU A 306 -28.63 -2.49 -12.04
N GLN A 307 -29.54 -2.79 -11.14
CA GLN A 307 -30.95 -3.06 -11.45
C GLN A 307 -31.76 -1.76 -11.37
N VAL A 308 -32.41 -1.35 -12.44
CA VAL A 308 -33.20 -0.11 -12.48
C VAL A 308 -34.57 -0.40 -13.06
N ASN A 309 -35.62 -0.15 -12.29
CA ASN A 309 -37.00 -0.40 -12.72
C ASN A 309 -37.51 0.70 -13.68
N GLY A 310 -37.03 1.93 -13.51
CA GLY A 310 -37.19 3.00 -14.50
C GLY A 310 -36.12 2.93 -15.59
N ASP A 311 -35.70 4.09 -16.09
CA ASP A 311 -34.64 4.19 -17.10
C ASP A 311 -33.31 4.64 -16.46
N VAL A 312 -32.20 4.13 -17.01
CA VAL A 312 -30.87 4.74 -16.83
C VAL A 312 -30.67 5.77 -17.94
N THR A 313 -30.50 7.03 -17.59
CA THR A 313 -30.20 8.11 -18.55
C THR A 313 -28.77 8.60 -18.36
N ASN A 314 -27.93 8.42 -19.37
CA ASN A 314 -26.58 8.99 -19.43
C ASN A 314 -26.60 10.23 -20.33
N LYS A 315 -26.53 11.42 -19.72
CA LYS A 315 -26.63 12.70 -20.43
C LYS A 315 -25.27 13.26 -20.82
N ASP A 316 -25.31 14.40 -21.53
CA ASP A 316 -24.11 15.17 -21.86
C ASP A 316 -23.25 15.44 -20.61
N GLY A 317 -21.94 15.37 -20.82
CA GLY A 317 -20.97 15.54 -19.74
C GLY A 317 -20.84 14.36 -18.77
N SER A 318 -21.55 13.25 -18.99
CA SER A 318 -21.43 12.02 -18.19
C SER A 318 -20.72 10.89 -18.92
N THR A 319 -20.08 10.01 -18.15
CA THR A 319 -19.44 8.78 -18.65
C THR A 319 -20.03 7.55 -17.97
N LEU A 320 -20.56 6.62 -18.76
CA LEU A 320 -20.96 5.28 -18.32
C LEU A 320 -19.86 4.27 -18.68
N THR A 321 -19.30 3.61 -17.68
CA THR A 321 -18.25 2.60 -17.84
C THR A 321 -18.75 1.23 -17.42
N PHE A 322 -18.66 0.26 -18.32
CA PHE A 322 -18.81 -1.16 -18.01
C PHE A 322 -17.42 -1.78 -17.95
N GLY A 323 -16.97 -2.16 -16.75
CA GLY A 323 -15.68 -2.79 -16.53
C GLY A 323 -15.79 -4.19 -15.96
N ALA A 324 -14.70 -4.95 -15.99
CA ALA A 324 -14.64 -6.24 -15.33
C ALA A 324 -14.10 -6.15 -13.89
N TYR A 325 -14.65 -6.99 -13.02
CA TYR A 325 -14.12 -7.28 -11.69
C TYR A 325 -14.26 -8.79 -11.44
N ASN A 326 -13.17 -9.46 -11.02
CA ASN A 326 -13.11 -10.91 -10.85
C ASN A 326 -13.64 -11.70 -12.07
N GLY A 327 -13.26 -11.30 -13.29
CA GLY A 327 -13.69 -11.95 -14.53
C GLY A 327 -15.09 -11.59 -15.03
N ILE A 328 -15.90 -10.89 -14.24
CA ILE A 328 -17.31 -10.58 -14.54
C ILE A 328 -17.41 -9.13 -15.02
N MET A 329 -18.04 -8.89 -16.17
CA MET A 329 -18.37 -7.54 -16.63
C MET A 329 -19.53 -6.96 -15.82
N GLY A 330 -19.45 -5.67 -15.49
CA GLY A 330 -20.58 -4.95 -14.93
C GLY A 330 -21.74 -4.86 -15.91
N LYS A 331 -22.97 -4.77 -15.39
CA LYS A 331 -24.18 -4.77 -16.22
C LYS A 331 -25.30 -3.89 -15.65
N ILE A 332 -26.17 -3.45 -16.55
CA ILE A 332 -27.46 -2.82 -16.25
C ILE A 332 -28.57 -3.83 -16.54
N GLU A 333 -29.37 -4.11 -15.53
CA GLU A 333 -30.64 -4.81 -15.65
C GLU A 333 -31.78 -3.79 -15.65
N GLY A 334 -32.09 -3.28 -16.84
CA GLY A 334 -33.01 -2.17 -17.06
C GLY A 334 -32.79 -1.53 -18.43
N ASN A 335 -33.56 -0.48 -18.72
CA ASN A 335 -33.42 0.31 -19.95
C ASN A 335 -32.26 1.32 -19.84
N LEU A 336 -31.63 1.63 -20.96
CA LEU A 336 -30.60 2.65 -21.09
C LEU A 336 -30.98 3.65 -22.18
N THR A 337 -30.92 4.94 -21.84
CA THR A 337 -30.96 6.05 -22.78
C THR A 337 -29.64 6.82 -22.68
N ASN A 338 -28.85 6.81 -23.75
CA ASN A 338 -27.63 7.61 -23.88
C ASN A 338 -27.93 8.82 -24.77
N GLU A 339 -27.98 10.02 -24.19
CA GLU A 339 -28.27 11.24 -24.93
C GLU A 339 -27.00 11.75 -25.65
N ASN A 340 -27.20 12.63 -26.64
CA ASN A 340 -26.10 13.25 -27.38
C ASN A 340 -25.15 13.96 -26.41
N GLY A 341 -23.88 13.53 -26.37
CA GLY A 341 -22.84 14.06 -25.47
C GLY A 341 -22.44 13.12 -24.32
N GLY A 342 -23.28 12.12 -23.99
CA GLY A 342 -22.93 11.06 -23.05
C GLY A 342 -21.93 10.06 -23.64
N LYS A 343 -20.89 9.71 -22.88
CA LYS A 343 -19.85 8.74 -23.29
C LYS A 343 -20.11 7.35 -22.72
N ILE A 344 -19.90 6.32 -23.53
CA ILE A 344 -19.93 4.92 -23.09
C ILE A 344 -18.56 4.29 -23.29
N ILE A 345 -18.00 3.75 -22.21
CA ILE A 345 -16.73 3.03 -22.17
C ILE A 345 -17.01 1.57 -21.78
N VAL A 346 -16.38 0.65 -22.49
CA VAL A 346 -16.33 -0.76 -22.12
C VAL A 346 -14.88 -1.12 -21.88
N ASP A 347 -14.55 -1.38 -20.61
CA ASP A 347 -13.22 -1.77 -20.17
C ASP A 347 -13.16 -3.28 -19.96
N ILE A 348 -12.49 -3.98 -20.86
CA ILE A 348 -12.45 -5.46 -20.85
C ILE A 348 -11.26 -6.01 -20.05
N ARG A 349 -10.47 -5.15 -19.42
CA ARG A 349 -9.29 -5.60 -18.64
C ARG A 349 -9.76 -6.47 -17.48
N GLY A 350 -9.22 -7.69 -17.38
CA GLY A 350 -9.61 -8.69 -16.39
C GLY A 350 -10.90 -9.46 -16.72
N ALA A 351 -11.55 -9.23 -17.86
CA ALA A 351 -12.80 -9.90 -18.21
C ALA A 351 -12.58 -11.35 -18.68
N ASN A 352 -13.52 -12.25 -18.36
CA ASN A 352 -13.56 -13.60 -18.91
C ASN A 352 -13.87 -13.57 -20.42
N ALA A 353 -13.38 -14.56 -21.15
CA ALA A 353 -13.79 -14.78 -22.54
C ALA A 353 -15.26 -15.22 -22.63
N GLY A 354 -15.91 -14.90 -23.75
CA GLY A 354 -17.29 -15.26 -24.06
C GLY A 354 -18.21 -14.06 -24.28
N ASN A 355 -19.51 -14.33 -24.33
CA ASN A 355 -20.55 -13.33 -24.53
C ASN A 355 -20.90 -12.64 -23.22
N HIS A 356 -20.93 -11.31 -23.23
CA HIS A 356 -21.32 -10.47 -22.11
C HIS A 356 -22.48 -9.56 -22.52
N THR A 357 -23.57 -9.64 -21.77
CA THR A 357 -24.70 -8.70 -21.91
C THR A 357 -24.54 -7.59 -20.90
N LEU A 358 -24.22 -6.40 -21.40
CA LEU A 358 -23.98 -5.20 -20.60
C LEU A 358 -25.29 -4.49 -20.25
N VAL A 359 -26.31 -4.57 -21.12
CA VAL A 359 -27.64 -3.98 -20.90
C VAL A 359 -28.73 -4.95 -21.35
N THR A 360 -29.63 -5.31 -20.45
CA THR A 360 -30.69 -6.30 -20.75
C THR A 360 -31.99 -5.68 -21.31
N GLY A 361 -32.29 -4.40 -21.02
CA GLY A 361 -33.49 -3.70 -21.50
C GLY A 361 -33.31 -2.94 -22.82
N ASP A 362 -34.18 -1.96 -23.09
CA ASP A 362 -34.13 -1.11 -24.29
C ASP A 362 -32.89 -0.19 -24.29
N LYS A 363 -32.38 0.18 -25.47
CA LYS A 363 -31.08 0.83 -25.65
C LYS A 363 -31.17 2.04 -26.58
N ASN A 364 -31.75 3.13 -26.09
CA ASN A 364 -31.89 4.35 -26.88
C ASN A 364 -30.56 5.11 -26.94
N GLY A 365 -30.12 5.51 -28.14
CA GLY A 365 -28.89 6.28 -28.34
C GLY A 365 -27.59 5.49 -28.13
N TRP A 366 -27.66 4.15 -28.08
CA TRP A 366 -26.48 3.28 -28.14
C TRP A 366 -26.00 3.15 -29.59
N ASP A 367 -24.96 3.88 -29.97
CA ASP A 367 -24.26 3.64 -31.24
C ASP A 367 -22.99 2.81 -30.99
N THR A 368 -22.95 1.60 -31.52
CA THR A 368 -21.79 0.70 -31.42
C THR A 368 -20.49 1.34 -31.92
N ASN A 369 -20.53 2.29 -32.85
CA ASN A 369 -19.34 3.00 -33.33
C ASN A 369 -18.83 4.05 -32.33
N SER A 370 -19.71 4.60 -31.48
CA SER A 370 -19.39 5.59 -30.46
C SER A 370 -18.86 4.98 -29.15
N VAL A 371 -19.09 3.67 -28.94
CA VAL A 371 -18.60 2.94 -27.75
C VAL A 371 -17.09 2.75 -27.80
N GLN A 372 -16.38 3.32 -26.84
CA GLN A 372 -14.95 3.16 -26.66
C GLN A 372 -14.65 1.82 -25.97
N ILE A 373 -13.84 0.98 -26.59
CA ILE A 373 -13.30 -0.23 -25.96
C ILE A 373 -11.91 0.06 -25.40
N VAL A 374 -11.72 -0.15 -24.11
CA VAL A 374 -10.43 -0.05 -23.41
C VAL A 374 -9.94 -1.48 -23.10
N GLY A 375 -8.64 -1.73 -23.27
CA GLY A 375 -8.02 -3.05 -23.06
C GLY A 375 -7.95 -3.96 -24.31
N GLY A 376 -8.80 -3.74 -25.31
CA GLY A 376 -8.87 -4.58 -26.52
C GLY A 376 -8.17 -4.03 -27.79
N THR A 377 -8.02 -2.71 -27.93
CA THR A 377 -7.63 -2.08 -29.20
C THR A 377 -6.13 -2.18 -29.56
N ASN A 378 -5.28 -2.61 -28.62
CA ASN A 378 -3.83 -2.83 -28.82
C ASN A 378 -3.38 -4.16 -28.18
N ASN A 379 -4.26 -5.17 -28.16
CA ASN A 379 -4.00 -6.45 -27.51
C ASN A 379 -4.11 -7.59 -28.53
N GLU A 380 -3.00 -8.21 -28.90
CA GLU A 380 -2.97 -9.30 -29.87
C GLU A 380 -3.59 -10.62 -29.38
N PHE A 381 -3.84 -10.74 -28.07
CA PHE A 381 -4.38 -11.94 -27.45
C PHE A 381 -5.91 -11.99 -27.44
N LEU A 382 -6.57 -10.90 -27.79
CA LEU A 382 -8.01 -10.77 -27.71
C LEU A 382 -8.57 -10.12 -28.97
N ASN A 383 -9.71 -10.64 -29.41
CA ASN A 383 -10.60 -9.95 -30.34
C ASN A 383 -11.90 -9.62 -29.61
N VAL A 384 -12.43 -8.42 -29.87
CA VAL A 384 -13.71 -7.97 -29.31
C VAL A 384 -14.68 -7.75 -30.44
N ASP A 385 -15.69 -8.60 -30.51
CA ASP A 385 -16.78 -8.42 -31.45
C ASP A 385 -17.93 -7.67 -30.77
N LYS A 386 -18.26 -6.50 -31.31
CA LYS A 386 -19.49 -5.77 -30.95
C LYS A 386 -20.66 -6.47 -31.65
N GLN A 387 -21.17 -7.55 -31.05
CA GLN A 387 -22.17 -8.42 -31.72
C GLN A 387 -23.50 -7.69 -31.98
N SER A 388 -23.98 -6.92 -31.01
CA SER A 388 -25.20 -6.10 -31.10
C SER A 388 -25.17 -4.99 -30.05
N GLU A 389 -26.14 -4.08 -30.08
CA GLU A 389 -26.27 -3.03 -29.06
C GLU A 389 -26.31 -3.65 -27.64
N GLY A 390 -25.52 -3.10 -26.72
CA GLY A 390 -25.43 -3.56 -25.33
C GLY A 390 -24.84 -4.96 -25.12
N GLN A 391 -24.23 -5.59 -26.14
CA GLN A 391 -23.56 -6.89 -26.02
C GLN A 391 -22.16 -6.84 -26.63
N ILE A 392 -21.23 -7.51 -25.96
CA ILE A 392 -19.87 -7.73 -26.47
C ILE A 392 -19.53 -9.21 -26.40
N ASN A 393 -18.72 -9.68 -27.33
CA ASN A 393 -18.11 -10.99 -27.27
C ASN A 393 -16.59 -10.85 -27.21
N ILE A 394 -15.99 -11.41 -26.18
CA ILE A 394 -14.54 -11.39 -25.96
C ILE A 394 -14.00 -12.75 -26.37
N VAL A 395 -13.18 -12.79 -27.42
CA VAL A 395 -12.61 -14.03 -27.96
C VAL A 395 -11.10 -14.04 -27.73
N LEU A 396 -10.61 -15.07 -27.04
CA LEU A 396 -9.18 -15.32 -26.91
C LEU A 396 -8.59 -15.78 -28.24
N ASN A 397 -7.55 -15.09 -28.70
CA ASN A 397 -6.74 -15.52 -29.81
C ASN A 397 -5.73 -16.58 -29.32
N GLN A 398 -6.20 -17.82 -29.18
CA GLN A 398 -5.40 -18.92 -28.65
C GLN A 398 -4.11 -19.16 -29.44
N ASN A 399 -4.12 -18.90 -30.76
CA ASN A 399 -2.95 -19.01 -31.61
C ASN A 399 -1.89 -17.96 -31.24
N ALA A 400 -2.28 -16.70 -31.04
CA ALA A 400 -1.37 -15.64 -30.62
C ALA A 400 -0.83 -15.89 -29.20
N ILE A 401 -1.68 -16.35 -28.27
CA ILE A 401 -1.26 -16.71 -26.91
C ILE A 401 -0.24 -17.83 -26.94
N THR A 402 -0.52 -18.91 -27.69
CA THR A 402 0.40 -20.05 -27.82
C THR A 402 1.72 -19.62 -28.47
N ALA A 403 1.67 -18.84 -29.55
CA ALA A 403 2.86 -18.31 -30.20
C ALA A 403 3.69 -17.43 -29.25
N PHE A 404 3.04 -16.58 -28.46
CA PHE A 404 3.70 -15.77 -27.43
C PHE A 404 4.34 -16.62 -26.35
N GLN A 405 3.62 -17.60 -25.79
CA GLN A 405 4.12 -18.52 -24.76
C GLN A 405 5.37 -19.27 -25.22
N THR A 406 5.43 -19.71 -26.49
CA THR A 406 6.62 -20.38 -27.04
C THR A 406 7.86 -19.49 -27.14
N GLN A 407 7.70 -18.17 -27.12
CA GLN A 407 8.81 -17.20 -27.16
C GLN A 407 9.28 -16.77 -25.77
N LEU A 408 8.60 -17.19 -24.70
CA LEU A 408 8.95 -16.80 -23.34
C LEU A 408 10.19 -17.57 -22.86
N THR A 409 11.05 -16.86 -22.15
CA THR A 409 12.08 -17.53 -21.33
C THR A 409 11.41 -18.29 -20.18
N GLN A 410 12.13 -19.24 -19.58
CA GLN A 410 11.63 -19.99 -18.43
C GLN A 410 11.12 -19.08 -17.31
N ASN A 411 11.87 -18.04 -16.95
CA ASN A 411 11.48 -17.11 -15.88
C ASN A 411 10.24 -16.30 -16.25
N GLN A 412 10.16 -15.83 -17.50
CA GLN A 412 8.97 -15.11 -17.97
C GLN A 412 7.73 -16.00 -17.92
N SER A 413 7.84 -17.25 -18.39
CA SER A 413 6.73 -18.20 -18.34
C SER A 413 6.30 -18.48 -16.91
N GLY A 414 7.24 -18.77 -16.00
CA GLY A 414 6.92 -19.07 -14.61
C GLY A 414 6.26 -17.88 -13.89
N ILE A 415 6.74 -16.67 -14.13
CA ILE A 415 6.16 -15.45 -13.55
C ILE A 415 4.76 -15.19 -14.12
N LEU A 416 4.57 -15.28 -15.43
CA LEU A 416 3.26 -15.04 -16.03
C LEU A 416 2.23 -16.10 -15.61
N ASN A 417 2.61 -17.38 -15.46
CA ASN A 417 1.74 -18.41 -14.92
C ASN A 417 1.32 -18.11 -13.47
N ALA A 418 2.28 -17.68 -12.64
CA ALA A 418 1.99 -17.33 -11.25
C ALA A 418 1.09 -16.09 -11.15
N LEU A 419 1.27 -15.10 -12.03
CA LEU A 419 0.37 -13.94 -12.14
C LEU A 419 -1.03 -14.33 -12.64
N ASP A 420 -1.13 -15.22 -13.63
CA ASP A 420 -2.42 -15.69 -14.15
C ASP A 420 -3.19 -16.48 -13.09
N SER A 421 -2.49 -17.28 -12.29
CA SER A 421 -3.10 -17.96 -11.14
C SER A 421 -3.60 -17.00 -10.05
N GLN A 422 -2.99 -15.81 -9.94
CA GLN A 422 -3.36 -14.81 -8.93
C GLN A 422 -4.51 -13.92 -9.42
N PHE A 423 -4.43 -13.41 -10.64
CA PHE A 423 -5.32 -12.36 -11.16
C PHE A 423 -6.35 -12.86 -12.17
N SER A 424 -6.16 -14.06 -12.72
CA SER A 424 -6.96 -14.64 -13.81
C SER A 424 -6.97 -13.81 -15.10
N ASN A 425 -6.84 -14.48 -16.25
CA ASN A 425 -6.93 -13.88 -17.57
C ASN A 425 -5.96 -12.70 -17.79
N ILE A 426 -4.69 -12.86 -17.41
CA ILE A 426 -3.69 -11.79 -17.53
C ILE A 426 -3.54 -11.24 -18.97
N TYR A 427 -3.88 -12.07 -19.96
CA TYR A 427 -3.89 -11.72 -21.37
C TYR A 427 -4.91 -10.64 -21.75
N SER A 428 -5.82 -10.27 -20.85
CA SER A 428 -6.78 -9.18 -21.05
C SER A 428 -6.31 -7.81 -20.60
N PHE A 429 -5.23 -7.74 -19.81
CA PHE A 429 -4.71 -6.49 -19.28
C PHE A 429 -3.79 -5.75 -20.26
N GLY A 430 -3.17 -6.46 -21.21
CA GLY A 430 -2.35 -5.88 -22.26
C GLY A 430 -1.69 -6.91 -23.16
N GLY A 431 -1.03 -6.42 -24.21
CA GLY A 431 -0.31 -7.25 -25.18
C GLY A 431 1.00 -7.84 -24.66
N GLY A 432 1.68 -8.62 -25.50
CA GLY A 432 2.85 -9.41 -25.13
C GLY A 432 4.05 -8.58 -24.68
N SER A 433 4.21 -7.37 -25.23
CA SER A 433 5.25 -6.43 -24.79
C SER A 433 5.05 -5.97 -23.35
N PHE A 434 3.80 -5.70 -22.94
CA PHE A 434 3.48 -5.32 -21.57
C PHE A 434 3.74 -6.49 -20.60
N LEU A 435 3.23 -7.68 -20.92
CA LEU A 435 3.42 -8.87 -20.08
C LEU A 435 4.90 -9.24 -19.94
N LYS A 436 5.69 -9.18 -21.03
CA LYS A 436 7.15 -9.38 -20.96
C LYS A 436 7.83 -8.36 -20.06
N ASN A 437 7.44 -7.10 -20.13
CA ASN A 437 8.01 -6.05 -19.28
C ASN A 437 7.71 -6.27 -17.80
N VAL A 438 6.45 -6.62 -17.45
CA VAL A 438 6.07 -6.99 -16.08
C VAL A 438 6.90 -8.17 -15.60
N ALA A 439 6.97 -9.25 -16.39
CA ALA A 439 7.69 -10.45 -16.02
C ALA A 439 9.20 -10.20 -15.83
N ASN A 440 9.81 -9.39 -16.70
CA ASN A 440 11.22 -8.99 -16.56
C ASN A 440 11.45 -8.16 -15.30
N ASN A 441 10.59 -7.17 -15.01
CA ASN A 441 10.74 -6.35 -13.81
C ASN A 441 10.68 -7.20 -12.53
N ILE A 442 9.75 -8.16 -12.47
CA ILE A 442 9.63 -9.10 -11.34
C ILE A 442 10.88 -10.00 -11.28
N ALA A 443 11.32 -10.56 -12.41
CA ALA A 443 12.51 -11.42 -12.47
C ALA A 443 13.77 -10.68 -11.99
N ASP A 444 13.99 -9.44 -12.44
CA ASP A 444 15.14 -8.63 -12.08
C ASP A 444 15.12 -8.26 -10.59
N THR A 445 13.93 -8.00 -10.05
CA THR A 445 13.74 -7.70 -8.62
C THR A 445 14.03 -8.92 -7.74
N LEU A 446 13.59 -10.11 -8.16
CA LEU A 446 13.90 -11.38 -7.49
C LEU A 446 15.40 -11.69 -7.56
N TYR A 447 16.01 -11.52 -8.74
CA TYR A 447 17.45 -11.68 -8.93
C TYR A 447 18.25 -10.74 -8.03
N SER A 448 17.92 -9.45 -8.02
CA SER A 448 18.61 -8.47 -7.20
C SER A 448 18.56 -8.84 -5.71
N SER A 449 17.37 -9.19 -5.20
CA SER A 449 17.12 -9.39 -3.76
C SER A 449 17.72 -10.69 -3.22
N TYR A 450 17.60 -11.79 -3.96
CA TYR A 450 17.93 -13.14 -3.48
C TYR A 450 19.24 -13.70 -4.02
N VAL A 451 19.77 -13.10 -5.09
CA VAL A 451 20.96 -13.60 -5.77
C VAL A 451 22.11 -12.58 -5.71
N ALA A 452 21.92 -11.40 -6.30
CA ALA A 452 23.02 -10.45 -6.47
C ALA A 452 23.39 -9.74 -5.16
N THR A 453 22.40 -9.19 -4.44
CA THR A 453 22.62 -8.36 -3.25
C THR A 453 23.33 -9.12 -2.12
N PRO A 454 22.89 -10.34 -1.73
CA PRO A 454 23.57 -11.09 -0.67
C PRO A 454 25.04 -11.34 -0.98
N LEU A 455 25.34 -11.77 -2.21
CA LEU A 455 26.70 -12.04 -2.67
C LEU A 455 27.58 -10.78 -2.69
N ALA A 456 27.04 -9.67 -3.21
CA ALA A 456 27.76 -8.40 -3.25
C ALA A 456 28.05 -7.86 -1.84
N MET A 457 27.08 -7.95 -0.92
CA MET A 457 27.22 -7.51 0.48
C MET A 457 28.28 -8.32 1.23
N ILE A 458 28.29 -9.65 1.06
CA ILE A 458 29.31 -10.53 1.65
C ILE A 458 30.71 -10.20 1.11
N ASP A 459 30.88 -10.07 -0.22
CA ASP A 459 32.19 -9.74 -0.81
C ASP A 459 32.64 -8.32 -0.45
N TRP A 460 31.71 -7.36 -0.30
CA TRP A 460 32.00 -6.01 0.18
C TRP A 460 32.61 -6.02 1.58
N LEU A 461 32.05 -6.81 2.51
CA LEU A 461 32.59 -6.92 3.87
C LEU A 461 34.00 -7.53 3.86
N LYS A 462 34.23 -8.57 3.04
CA LYS A 462 35.57 -9.16 2.82
C LYS A 462 36.59 -8.15 2.26
N SER A 463 36.14 -7.17 1.47
CA SER A 463 37.03 -6.22 0.77
C SER A 463 37.62 -5.15 1.67
N ASN A 464 36.87 -4.71 2.68
CA ASN A 464 37.21 -3.59 3.56
C ASN A 464 38.32 -3.87 4.57
N LEU A 465 38.98 -5.03 4.51
CA LEU A 465 39.83 -5.56 5.58
C LEU A 465 41.32 -5.40 5.27
N ALA A 466 41.67 -4.81 4.13
CA ALA A 466 43.06 -4.69 3.72
C ALA A 466 43.69 -3.39 4.25
N LEU A 467 44.25 -3.42 5.45
CA LEU A 467 45.30 -2.48 5.83
C LEU A 467 46.54 -3.27 6.21
N SER A 468 47.24 -3.73 5.18
CA SER A 468 48.51 -4.44 5.30
C SER A 468 49.65 -3.45 5.56
N GLU A 469 50.47 -3.72 6.57
CA GLU A 469 51.84 -3.24 6.67
C GLU A 469 52.83 -4.42 6.56
N TYR A 470 53.92 -4.19 5.83
CA TYR A 470 55.03 -5.14 5.64
C TYR A 470 56.28 -4.73 6.45
N ARG A 471 56.18 -3.76 7.38
CA ARG A 471 57.36 -3.23 8.09
C ARG A 471 57.20 -3.01 9.59
N GLN A 472 56.27 -3.70 10.26
CA GLN A 472 56.23 -3.70 11.72
C GLN A 472 56.59 -5.08 12.25
N MET A 473 57.68 -5.17 13.01
CA MET A 473 58.11 -6.39 13.70
C MET A 473 57.31 -6.63 15.01
N ASN A 474 56.19 -5.93 15.20
CA ASN A 474 55.47 -5.85 16.47
C ASN A 474 54.03 -6.30 16.30
N ASN A 475 53.40 -6.69 17.40
CA ASN A 475 52.00 -7.10 17.41
C ASN A 475 51.11 -5.85 17.36
N THR A 476 49.95 -5.97 16.72
CA THR A 476 49.02 -4.85 16.62
C THR A 476 47.58 -5.24 16.94
N LEU A 477 46.84 -4.29 17.52
CA LEU A 477 45.39 -4.33 17.66
C LEU A 477 44.80 -3.19 16.84
N SER A 478 43.81 -3.49 16.01
CA SER A 478 43.16 -2.56 15.10
C SER A 478 41.67 -2.46 15.36
N VAL A 479 41.14 -1.24 15.27
CA VAL A 479 39.70 -0.97 15.20
C VAL A 479 39.46 -0.12 13.97
N SER A 480 38.49 -0.52 13.15
CA SER A 480 38.21 0.10 11.85
C SER A 480 36.73 0.41 11.71
N VAL A 481 36.43 1.57 11.12
CA VAL A 481 35.07 1.95 10.69
C VAL A 481 34.99 1.78 9.17
N LEU A 482 33.92 1.16 8.72
CA LEU A 482 33.73 0.78 7.32
C LEU A 482 32.47 1.47 6.79
N GLY A 483 32.52 1.99 5.56
CA GLY A 483 31.36 2.59 4.91
C GLY A 483 31.47 2.53 3.40
N GLY A 484 30.36 2.32 2.70
CA GLY A 484 30.40 2.16 1.25
C GLY A 484 29.05 2.00 0.60
N GLY A 485 29.08 1.80 -0.72
CA GLY A 485 27.91 1.71 -1.57
C GLY A 485 27.93 0.49 -2.47
N LEU A 486 26.73 0.05 -2.85
CA LEU A 486 26.45 -0.93 -3.89
C LEU A 486 25.69 -0.23 -5.01
N GLY A 487 25.94 -0.63 -6.25
CA GLY A 487 25.27 -0.06 -7.40
C GLY A 487 25.31 -0.99 -8.61
N GLY A 488 24.36 -0.81 -9.53
CA GLY A 488 24.39 -1.48 -10.82
C GLY A 488 23.01 -1.87 -11.32
N LYS A 489 22.90 -2.16 -12.62
CA LYS A 489 21.61 -2.53 -13.22
C LYS A 489 21.02 -3.79 -12.61
N ALA A 490 21.85 -4.71 -12.14
CA ALA A 490 21.41 -5.98 -11.58
C ALA A 490 21.26 -5.98 -10.04
N LEU A 491 21.60 -4.87 -9.37
CA LEU A 491 21.60 -4.72 -7.91
C LEU A 491 20.72 -3.58 -7.41
N GLY A 492 20.54 -2.54 -8.23
CA GLY A 492 19.91 -1.30 -7.79
C GLY A 492 20.92 -0.42 -7.09
N ILE A 493 20.50 0.22 -6.00
CA ILE A 493 21.33 1.13 -5.21
C ILE A 493 21.27 0.75 -3.74
N GLY A 494 22.40 0.81 -3.04
CA GLY A 494 22.46 0.48 -1.63
C GLY A 494 23.70 1.00 -0.92
N GLY A 495 23.70 0.84 0.40
CA GLY A 495 24.80 1.27 1.27
C GLY A 495 25.07 0.25 2.37
N LEU A 496 26.32 0.20 2.80
CA LEU A 496 26.75 -0.57 3.97
C LEU A 496 27.57 0.30 4.91
N GLY A 497 27.43 0.03 6.21
CA GLY A 497 28.22 0.64 7.27
C GLY A 497 28.53 -0.37 8.36
N GLY A 498 29.73 -0.33 8.91
CA GLY A 498 30.18 -1.37 9.82
C GLY A 498 31.41 -1.04 10.63
N LEU A 499 31.80 -2.03 11.43
CA LEU A 499 32.96 -1.99 12.31
C LEU A 499 33.75 -3.28 12.14
N HIS A 500 35.05 -3.18 12.34
CA HIS A 500 35.96 -4.31 12.30
C HIS A 500 37.01 -4.20 13.40
N ILE A 501 37.36 -5.33 13.99
CA ILE A 501 38.43 -5.46 14.98
C ILE A 501 39.39 -6.54 14.49
N GLY A 502 40.67 -6.22 14.43
CA GLY A 502 41.71 -7.15 13.99
C GLY A 502 42.92 -7.18 14.91
N TRP A 503 43.56 -8.35 15.00
CA TRP A 503 44.80 -8.57 15.72
C TRP A 503 45.85 -9.17 14.79
N ASP A 504 47.02 -8.56 14.77
CA ASP A 504 48.18 -9.03 14.02
C ASP A 504 49.27 -9.53 14.98
N PHE A 505 49.74 -10.75 14.76
CA PHE A 505 50.80 -11.40 15.52
C PHE A 505 52.00 -11.69 14.62
N MET A 506 53.13 -11.06 14.91
CA MET A 506 54.35 -11.17 14.11
C MET A 506 55.31 -12.19 14.73
N ARG A 507 55.75 -13.19 13.96
CA ARG A 507 56.78 -14.15 14.39
C ARG A 507 57.72 -14.51 13.25
N SER A 508 58.97 -14.06 13.36
CA SER A 508 60.02 -14.29 12.34
C SER A 508 59.57 -13.78 10.96
N ASN A 509 59.32 -14.71 10.03
CA ASN A 509 58.91 -14.47 8.66
C ASN A 509 57.40 -14.68 8.43
N HIS A 510 56.63 -14.85 9.50
CA HIS A 510 55.17 -15.02 9.48
C HIS A 510 54.47 -13.83 10.12
N ALA A 511 53.34 -13.45 9.52
CA ALA A 511 52.45 -12.42 10.02
C ALA A 511 51.03 -13.00 10.09
N PHE A 512 50.68 -13.54 11.26
CA PHE A 512 49.35 -14.10 11.51
C PHE A 512 48.38 -12.97 11.80
N ARG A 513 47.24 -12.96 11.13
CA ARG A 513 46.20 -11.94 11.30
C ARG A 513 44.88 -12.61 11.58
N THR A 514 44.16 -12.08 12.55
CA THR A 514 42.84 -12.59 12.94
C THR A 514 41.89 -11.42 13.07
N HIS A 515 40.63 -11.60 12.66
CA HIS A 515 39.68 -10.51 12.75
C HIS A 515 38.23 -10.93 12.89
N ILE A 516 37.43 -9.97 13.36
CA ILE A 516 35.98 -10.01 13.36
C ILE A 516 35.43 -8.71 12.77
N GLY A 517 34.43 -8.83 11.90
CA GLY A 517 33.75 -7.73 11.25
C GLY A 517 32.24 -7.84 11.40
N TYR A 518 31.59 -6.70 11.58
CA TYR A 518 30.14 -6.56 11.54
C TYR A 518 29.77 -5.42 10.59
N ALA A 519 28.76 -5.62 9.75
CA ALA A 519 28.19 -4.55 8.94
C ALA A 519 26.68 -4.66 8.85
N TYR A 520 26.02 -3.51 8.80
CA TYR A 520 24.63 -3.39 8.42
C TYR A 520 24.56 -2.88 6.97
N GLY A 521 23.68 -3.48 6.17
CA GLY A 521 23.49 -3.11 4.78
C GLY A 521 22.02 -2.89 4.44
N ASN A 522 21.75 -1.93 3.55
CA ASN A 522 20.44 -1.71 2.95
C ASN A 522 20.59 -1.50 1.45
N ALA A 523 19.73 -2.15 0.65
CA ALA A 523 19.66 -1.96 -0.80
C ALA A 523 18.21 -1.85 -1.26
N GLN A 524 17.99 -1.07 -2.31
CA GLN A 524 16.71 -0.86 -2.96
C GLN A 524 16.82 -1.09 -4.47
N TYR A 525 15.80 -1.73 -5.02
CA TYR A 525 15.66 -2.00 -6.44
C TYR A 525 14.27 -1.58 -6.89
N ASN A 526 14.16 -0.54 -7.72
CA ASN A 526 12.88 0.05 -8.10
C ASN A 526 12.71 0.04 -9.62
N LEU A 527 11.68 -0.66 -10.09
CA LEU A 527 11.21 -0.69 -11.48
C LEU A 527 9.71 -0.37 -11.53
N THR A 528 9.19 -0.13 -12.72
CA THR A 528 7.78 0.29 -12.93
C THR A 528 6.76 -0.69 -12.35
N HIS A 529 7.03 -1.99 -12.44
CA HIS A 529 6.09 -3.04 -12.02
C HIS A 529 6.57 -3.87 -10.82
N ALA A 530 7.75 -3.57 -10.29
CA ALA A 530 8.33 -4.32 -9.19
C ALA A 530 9.33 -3.47 -8.41
N GLN A 531 9.25 -3.55 -7.10
CA GLN A 531 10.15 -2.87 -6.18
C GLN A 531 10.57 -3.85 -5.10
N ALA A 532 11.82 -3.78 -4.65
CA ALA A 532 12.26 -4.51 -3.47
C ALA A 532 13.23 -3.70 -2.61
N THR A 533 13.13 -3.91 -1.31
CA THR A 533 14.11 -3.47 -0.31
C THR A 533 14.72 -4.69 0.35
N THR A 534 16.04 -4.71 0.45
CA THR A 534 16.81 -5.75 1.15
C THR A 534 17.60 -5.12 2.28
N GLN A 535 17.40 -5.60 3.50
CA GLN A 535 18.18 -5.23 4.68
C GLN A 535 19.03 -6.42 5.12
N SER A 536 20.20 -6.15 5.69
CA SER A 536 21.11 -7.22 6.12
C SER A 536 21.88 -6.86 7.38
N HIS A 537 22.13 -7.91 8.18
CA HIS A 537 23.18 -7.93 9.20
C HIS A 537 24.24 -8.93 8.76
N LEU A 538 25.48 -8.48 8.65
CA LEU A 538 26.60 -9.25 8.16
C LEU A 538 27.62 -9.43 9.28
N VAL A 539 28.09 -10.65 9.47
CA VAL A 539 29.16 -11.00 10.39
C VAL A 539 30.24 -11.74 9.62
N GLN A 540 31.50 -11.41 9.88
CA GLN A 540 32.63 -12.15 9.33
C GLN A 540 33.69 -12.40 10.39
N VAL A 541 34.31 -13.57 10.33
CA VAL A 541 35.55 -13.89 11.03
C VAL A 541 36.59 -14.30 10.00
N GLY A 542 37.84 -13.88 10.18
CA GLY A 542 38.91 -14.24 9.27
C GLY A 542 40.23 -14.51 9.97
N LEU A 543 41.03 -15.34 9.30
CA LEU A 543 42.37 -15.72 9.69
C LEU A 543 43.25 -15.63 8.43
N SER A 544 44.44 -15.06 8.52
CA SER A 544 45.40 -15.11 7.42
C SER A 544 46.84 -15.18 7.94
N ASP A 545 47.73 -15.72 7.11
CA ASP A 545 49.16 -15.69 7.33
C ASP A 545 49.86 -15.13 6.09
N VAL A 546 50.73 -14.15 6.30
CA VAL A 546 51.62 -13.62 5.27
C VAL A 546 53.04 -14.12 5.55
N ILE A 547 53.48 -15.05 4.71
CA ILE A 547 54.79 -15.70 4.82
C ILE A 547 55.77 -15.00 3.87
N THR A 548 56.86 -14.48 4.44
CA THR A 548 57.85 -13.69 3.71
C THR A 548 59.16 -14.46 3.55
N LEU A 549 59.53 -14.79 2.32
CA LEU A 549 60.75 -15.51 1.98
C LEU A 549 61.62 -14.65 1.05
N ARG A 550 62.45 -13.78 1.64
CA ARG A 550 63.21 -12.73 0.94
C ARG A 550 62.26 -11.81 0.16
N ASN A 551 62.26 -11.92 -1.18
CA ASN A 551 61.41 -11.12 -2.07
C ASN A 551 60.10 -11.84 -2.43
N ILE A 552 59.92 -13.10 -2.01
CA ILE A 552 58.69 -13.86 -2.25
C ILE A 552 57.75 -13.68 -1.06
N GLU A 553 56.48 -13.41 -1.34
CA GLU A 553 55.42 -13.27 -0.34
C GLU A 553 54.34 -14.30 -0.67
N VAL A 554 54.01 -15.17 0.27
CA VAL A 554 52.91 -16.13 0.17
C VAL A 554 51.83 -15.70 1.16
N VAL A 555 50.60 -15.53 0.68
CA VAL A 555 49.45 -15.19 1.52
C VAL A 555 48.49 -16.36 1.53
N LEU A 556 48.13 -16.81 2.72
CA LEU A 556 47.08 -17.81 2.95
C LEU A 556 46.00 -17.16 3.81
N GLY A 557 44.74 -17.25 3.39
CA GLY A 557 43.60 -16.68 4.10
C GLY A 557 42.44 -17.66 4.18
N ALA A 558 41.75 -17.67 5.31
CA ALA A 558 40.52 -18.41 5.53
C ALA A 558 39.49 -17.51 6.24
N PHE A 559 38.29 -17.41 5.69
CA PHE A 559 37.25 -16.49 6.15
C PHE A 559 35.91 -17.20 6.24
N GLY A 560 35.14 -16.94 7.30
CA GLY A 560 33.76 -17.36 7.45
C GLY A 560 32.85 -16.13 7.55
N SER A 561 31.85 -16.04 6.68
CA SER A 561 30.87 -14.95 6.64
C SER A 561 29.46 -15.49 6.74
N SER A 562 28.63 -14.78 7.49
CA SER A 562 27.19 -15.03 7.61
C SER A 562 26.44 -13.72 7.43
N GLY A 563 25.45 -13.73 6.54
CA GLY A 563 24.52 -12.63 6.35
C GLY A 563 23.10 -13.07 6.67
N PHE A 564 22.40 -12.25 7.45
CA PHE A 564 21.00 -12.41 7.81
C PHE A 564 20.20 -11.34 7.08
N PHE A 565 19.36 -11.76 6.14
CA PHE A 565 18.69 -10.88 5.20
C PHE A 565 17.19 -10.82 5.47
N SER A 566 16.63 -9.63 5.35
CA SER A 566 15.19 -9.38 5.33
C SER A 566 14.83 -8.64 4.04
N THR A 567 13.84 -9.15 3.33
CA THR A 567 13.39 -8.64 2.04
C THR A 567 11.93 -8.25 2.10
N GLU A 568 11.60 -7.11 1.50
CA GLU A 568 10.24 -6.69 1.22
C GLU A 568 10.13 -6.43 -0.28
N ARG A 569 9.22 -7.13 -0.94
CA ARG A 569 8.98 -7.02 -2.37
C ARG A 569 7.55 -6.59 -2.62
N ASN A 570 7.39 -5.54 -3.39
CA ASN A 570 6.11 -5.07 -3.90
C ASN A 570 6.09 -5.28 -5.41
N SER A 571 5.00 -5.81 -5.95
CA SER A 571 4.83 -5.95 -7.40
C SER A 571 3.47 -5.41 -7.81
N THR A 572 3.46 -4.58 -8.84
CA THR A 572 2.26 -3.88 -9.31
C THR A 572 1.89 -4.41 -10.69
N PHE A 573 0.74 -5.06 -10.76
CA PHE A 573 0.14 -5.52 -12.00
C PHE A 573 -1.10 -4.68 -12.29
N THR A 574 -0.96 -3.72 -13.20
CA THR A 574 -1.96 -2.67 -13.47
C THR A 574 -2.30 -1.86 -12.21
N ASP A 575 -3.51 -2.01 -11.65
CA ASP A 575 -3.96 -1.29 -10.45
C ASP A 575 -3.89 -2.16 -9.17
N GLU A 576 -3.51 -3.43 -9.31
CA GLU A 576 -3.39 -4.37 -8.20
C GLU A 576 -1.92 -4.45 -7.73
N ALA A 577 -1.73 -4.31 -6.41
CA ALA A 577 -0.43 -4.40 -5.77
C ALA A 577 -0.35 -5.66 -4.92
N THR A 578 0.75 -6.40 -5.07
CA THR A 578 1.09 -7.57 -4.26
C THR A 578 2.26 -7.23 -3.36
N ARG A 579 2.30 -7.86 -2.19
CA ARG A 579 3.37 -7.69 -1.22
C ARG A 579 3.84 -9.04 -0.71
N ALA A 580 5.16 -9.24 -0.73
CA ALA A 580 5.83 -10.43 -0.22
C ALA A 580 6.96 -10.05 0.74
N LEU A 581 7.07 -10.78 1.84
CA LEU A 581 8.09 -10.60 2.87
C LEU A 581 8.92 -11.87 3.01
N GLY A 582 10.26 -11.74 2.98
CA GLY A 582 11.20 -12.84 3.09
C GLY A 582 12.25 -12.63 4.17
N GLN A 583 12.67 -13.73 4.79
CA GLN A 583 13.83 -13.77 5.69
C GLN A 583 14.68 -14.98 5.35
N PHE A 584 15.99 -14.79 5.20
CA PHE A 584 16.89 -15.89 4.86
C PHE A 584 18.32 -15.60 5.27
N ASN A 585 19.12 -16.67 5.31
CA ASN A 585 20.53 -16.58 5.66
C ASN A 585 21.40 -17.01 4.47
N TYR A 586 22.48 -16.28 4.28
CA TYR A 586 23.53 -16.60 3.31
C TYR A 586 24.86 -16.75 4.04
N ASN A 587 25.50 -17.90 3.90
CA ASN A 587 26.78 -18.17 4.52
C ASN A 587 27.85 -18.42 3.46
N GLN A 588 29.06 -17.96 3.70
CA GLN A 588 30.19 -18.17 2.83
C GLN A 588 31.42 -18.53 3.65
N ILE A 589 32.04 -19.65 3.31
CA ILE A 589 33.42 -19.95 3.71
C ILE A 589 34.31 -19.54 2.54
N SER A 590 35.44 -18.88 2.74
CA SER A 590 36.38 -18.63 1.65
C SER A 590 37.81 -18.93 2.04
N VAL A 591 38.57 -19.47 1.10
CA VAL A 591 39.99 -19.77 1.26
C VAL A 591 40.74 -19.14 0.11
N ASP A 592 41.64 -18.23 0.43
CA ASP A 592 42.45 -17.51 -0.54
C ASP A 592 43.91 -17.93 -0.40
N SER A 593 44.59 -18.10 -1.53
CA SER A 593 46.02 -18.34 -1.57
C SER A 593 46.64 -17.51 -2.68
N SER A 594 47.77 -16.86 -2.41
CA SER A 594 48.50 -16.15 -3.46
C SER A 594 50.00 -16.16 -3.22
N ILE A 595 50.74 -16.05 -4.30
CA ILE A 595 52.20 -15.91 -4.31
C ILE A 595 52.57 -14.67 -5.13
N GLY A 596 53.40 -13.81 -4.55
CA GLY A 596 53.87 -12.59 -5.18
C GLY A 596 55.39 -12.42 -5.06
N TYR A 597 55.96 -11.62 -5.96
CA TYR A 597 57.38 -11.28 -5.95
C TYR A 597 57.56 -9.77 -5.80
N ARG A 598 58.16 -9.32 -4.70
CA ARG A 598 58.34 -7.90 -4.36
C ARG A 598 59.65 -7.37 -4.90
N LEU A 599 59.56 -6.51 -5.90
CA LEU A 599 60.65 -5.68 -6.41
C LEU A 599 60.70 -4.40 -5.57
N SER A 600 61.76 -4.19 -4.78
CA SER A 600 61.88 -2.99 -3.93
C SER A 600 63.26 -2.37 -3.99
N ASN A 601 63.29 -1.03 -3.97
CA ASN A 601 64.49 -0.21 -3.86
C ASN A 601 64.58 0.55 -2.51
N GLY A 602 63.80 0.11 -1.51
CA GLY A 602 63.75 0.71 -0.18
C GLY A 602 62.65 1.76 0.01
N VAL A 603 62.44 2.65 -0.98
CA VAL A 603 61.41 3.71 -0.92
C VAL A 603 60.15 3.31 -1.68
N PHE A 604 60.31 2.56 -2.76
CA PHE A 604 59.24 2.06 -3.61
C PHE A 604 59.25 0.53 -3.63
N SER A 605 58.07 -0.07 -3.77
CA SER A 605 57.95 -1.50 -4.07
C SER A 605 56.82 -1.80 -5.04
N LEU A 606 57.07 -2.74 -5.95
CA LEU A 606 56.12 -3.31 -6.89
C LEU A 606 56.01 -4.81 -6.65
N LYS A 607 54.79 -5.33 -6.48
CA LYS A 607 54.51 -6.74 -6.23
C LYS A 607 53.43 -7.25 -7.20
N PRO A 608 53.80 -7.80 -8.36
CA PRO A 608 52.92 -8.70 -9.10
C PRO A 608 52.64 -9.96 -8.28
N TYR A 609 51.42 -10.49 -8.37
CA TYR A 609 51.01 -11.73 -7.72
C TYR A 609 49.98 -12.51 -8.53
N ILE A 610 49.96 -13.82 -8.29
CA ILE A 610 48.96 -14.76 -8.80
C ILE A 610 48.43 -15.60 -7.64
N GLY A 611 47.16 -16.01 -7.70
CA GLY A 611 46.53 -16.76 -6.64
C GLY A 611 45.30 -17.54 -7.07
N LEU A 612 44.75 -18.27 -6.10
CA LEU A 612 43.51 -19.00 -6.19
C LEU A 612 42.60 -18.56 -5.03
N ALA A 613 41.33 -18.32 -5.34
CA ALA A 613 40.29 -18.04 -4.36
C ALA A 613 39.21 -19.12 -4.45
N GLN A 614 38.83 -19.67 -3.31
CA GLN A 614 37.82 -20.73 -3.20
C GLN A 614 36.66 -20.23 -2.36
N TYR A 615 35.43 -20.48 -2.83
CA TYR A 615 34.22 -20.05 -2.13
C TYR A 615 33.25 -21.21 -1.88
N LEU A 616 32.98 -21.28 -0.60
CA LEU A 616 32.06 -22.01 0.24
C LEU A 616 30.61 -21.53 0.31
N ASN A 617 29.83 -21.36 -0.77
CA ASN A 617 28.54 -20.69 -0.65
C ASN A 617 27.42 -21.63 -0.18
N ILE A 618 26.75 -21.27 0.92
CA ILE A 618 25.65 -22.02 1.54
C ILE A 618 24.45 -21.10 1.67
N HIS A 619 23.41 -21.42 0.93
CA HIS A 619 22.15 -20.70 0.90
C HIS A 619 21.09 -21.54 1.61
N ASN A 620 20.48 -21.00 2.68
CA ASN A 620 19.42 -21.71 3.39
C ASN A 620 18.10 -21.65 2.63
N GLN A 621 17.13 -22.48 3.01
CA GLN A 621 15.79 -22.44 2.43
C GLN A 621 15.21 -21.00 2.51
N ILE A 622 14.65 -20.51 1.41
CA ILE A 622 13.83 -19.30 1.39
C ILE A 622 12.37 -19.70 1.36
N ALA A 623 11.55 -19.05 2.18
CA ALA A 623 10.11 -19.06 2.06
C ALA A 623 9.59 -17.65 2.35
N GLU A 624 9.00 -17.00 1.34
CA GLU A 624 8.29 -15.74 1.52
C GLU A 624 6.89 -15.97 2.11
N SER A 625 6.33 -14.91 2.69
CA SER A 625 4.94 -14.81 3.12
C SER A 625 4.24 -13.65 2.40
N GLY A 626 2.93 -13.74 2.17
CA GLY A 626 2.14 -12.74 1.44
C GLY A 626 1.63 -13.25 0.10
N ASP A 627 1.59 -12.39 -0.91
CA ASP A 627 1.12 -12.71 -2.26
C ASP A 627 2.28 -13.05 -3.20
N LEU A 628 2.02 -13.85 -4.23
CA LEU A 628 3.02 -14.23 -5.25
C LEU A 628 4.35 -14.68 -4.61
N THR A 629 4.27 -15.56 -3.59
CA THR A 629 5.42 -15.91 -2.73
C THR A 629 6.50 -16.70 -3.47
N LEU A 630 7.76 -16.39 -3.20
CA LEU A 630 8.93 -17.14 -3.64
C LEU A 630 9.35 -18.20 -2.62
N GLN A 631 9.74 -19.37 -3.11
CA GLN A 631 10.34 -20.43 -2.30
C GLN A 631 11.61 -20.96 -2.98
N SER A 632 12.57 -21.41 -2.18
CA SER A 632 13.74 -22.13 -2.67
C SER A 632 14.19 -23.18 -1.65
N LYS A 633 14.75 -24.28 -2.13
CA LYS A 633 15.43 -25.26 -1.26
C LYS A 633 16.82 -24.75 -0.90
N ALA A 634 17.33 -25.22 0.23
CA ALA A 634 18.73 -24.97 0.59
C ALA A 634 19.66 -25.44 -0.53
N ASN A 635 20.67 -24.62 -0.85
CA ASN A 635 21.60 -24.85 -1.95
C ASN A 635 23.05 -24.63 -1.49
N PHE A 636 23.96 -25.34 -2.14
CA PHE A 636 25.39 -25.33 -1.87
C PHE A 636 26.14 -25.12 -3.19
N ALA A 637 27.02 -24.12 -3.24
CA ALA A 637 27.83 -23.85 -4.42
C ALA A 637 29.30 -23.70 -4.04
N TYR A 638 30.12 -24.63 -4.54
CA TYR A 638 31.57 -24.50 -4.56
C TYR A 638 32.01 -23.73 -5.81
N ILE A 639 32.83 -22.70 -5.61
CA ILE A 639 33.42 -21.85 -6.65
C ILE A 639 34.95 -21.84 -6.49
N LEU A 640 35.67 -21.98 -7.60
CA LEU A 640 37.12 -21.80 -7.68
C LEU A 640 37.42 -20.70 -8.70
N SER A 641 38.20 -19.70 -8.28
CA SER A 641 38.62 -18.57 -9.11
C SER A 641 40.14 -18.46 -9.18
N GLY A 642 40.65 -18.06 -10.33
CA GLY A 642 42.03 -17.60 -10.51
C GLY A 642 42.12 -16.10 -10.31
N VAL A 643 43.16 -15.64 -9.61
CA VAL A 643 43.40 -14.22 -9.32
C VAL A 643 44.77 -13.82 -9.85
N VAL A 644 44.82 -12.69 -10.55
CA VAL A 644 46.08 -12.02 -10.91
C VAL A 644 46.01 -10.58 -10.46
N GLY A 645 47.12 -10.02 -9.99
CA GLY A 645 47.13 -8.64 -9.55
C GLY A 645 48.50 -8.04 -9.38
N ILE A 646 48.48 -6.76 -9.05
CA ILE A 646 49.67 -5.95 -8.83
C ILE A 646 49.43 -5.02 -7.66
N GLU A 647 50.42 -4.87 -6.80
CA GLU A 647 50.41 -3.94 -5.68
C GLU A 647 51.66 -3.07 -5.73
N ASN A 648 51.46 -1.77 -5.64
CA ASN A 648 52.50 -0.76 -5.55
C ASN A 648 52.47 -0.16 -4.15
N ARG A 649 53.63 0.17 -3.59
CA ARG A 649 53.73 0.89 -2.32
C ARG A 649 54.88 1.88 -2.33
N TYR A 650 54.64 3.05 -1.75
CA TYR A 650 55.60 4.12 -1.56
C TYR A 650 55.73 4.45 -0.06
N TRP A 651 56.95 4.45 0.45
CA TRP A 651 57.26 4.70 1.86
C TRP A 651 57.63 6.17 2.07
N LEU A 652 56.97 6.80 3.04
CA LEU A 652 57.20 8.18 3.49
C LEU A 652 57.88 8.15 4.86
N ARG A 653 58.42 9.29 5.30
CA ARG A 653 59.18 9.42 6.57
C ARG A 653 58.37 9.06 7.84
N GLY A 654 57.05 8.93 7.75
CA GLY A 654 56.16 8.57 8.85
C GLY A 654 54.91 7.81 8.41
N GLY A 655 54.98 7.04 7.33
CA GLY A 655 53.81 6.33 6.79
C GLY A 655 54.04 5.68 5.43
N SER A 656 52.98 5.16 4.81
CA SER A 656 53.02 4.60 3.47
C SER A 656 51.76 4.88 2.67
N ILE A 657 51.87 4.84 1.34
CA ILE A 657 50.73 4.88 0.42
C ILE A 657 50.85 3.68 -0.51
N PHE A 658 49.73 3.02 -0.81
CA PHE A 658 49.67 1.90 -1.72
C PHE A 658 48.55 2.03 -2.76
N LEU A 659 48.77 1.38 -3.90
CA LEU A 659 47.80 1.23 -4.98
C LEU A 659 47.82 -0.24 -5.43
N GLY A 660 46.66 -0.87 -5.49
CA GLY A 660 46.50 -2.25 -5.92
C GLY A 660 45.44 -2.38 -7.02
N ALA A 661 45.69 -3.27 -7.96
CA ALA A 661 44.71 -3.70 -8.96
C ALA A 661 44.72 -5.22 -9.04
N SER A 662 43.56 -5.83 -9.20
CA SER A 662 43.44 -7.27 -9.41
C SER A 662 42.29 -7.62 -10.33
N TYR A 663 42.46 -8.74 -11.03
CA TYR A 663 41.45 -9.38 -11.83
C TYR A 663 41.24 -10.81 -11.32
N GLU A 664 39.98 -11.15 -11.08
CA GLU A 664 39.56 -12.48 -10.67
C GLU A 664 38.65 -13.07 -11.75
N TYR A 665 38.93 -14.31 -12.13
CA TYR A 665 38.15 -15.08 -13.11
C TYR A 665 37.70 -16.40 -12.51
N MET A 666 36.40 -16.66 -12.60
CA MET A 666 35.80 -17.91 -12.11
C MET A 666 36.14 -19.07 -13.04
N LEU A 667 36.91 -20.03 -12.53
CA LEU A 667 37.35 -21.23 -13.26
C LEU A 667 36.33 -22.36 -13.16
N VAL A 668 35.76 -22.56 -11.97
CA VAL A 668 34.78 -23.63 -11.69
C VAL A 668 33.64 -23.08 -10.86
N ASN A 669 32.41 -23.46 -11.22
CA ASN A 669 31.22 -23.27 -10.39
C ASN A 669 30.34 -24.51 -10.48
N THR A 670 30.13 -25.17 -9.34
CA THR A 670 29.32 -26.40 -9.23
C THR A 670 27.82 -26.15 -9.41
N HIS A 671 27.32 -24.94 -9.16
CA HIS A 671 25.93 -24.54 -9.38
C HIS A 671 25.86 -23.27 -10.23
N LYS A 672 25.76 -23.45 -11.54
CA LYS A 672 25.65 -22.35 -12.50
C LYS A 672 24.33 -21.57 -12.37
N ASN A 673 23.27 -22.25 -11.93
CA ASN A 673 21.94 -21.68 -11.76
C ASN A 673 21.39 -21.94 -10.35
N MET A 674 20.64 -20.99 -9.82
CA MET A 674 19.83 -21.12 -8.62
C MET A 674 18.36 -21.28 -9.01
N ALA A 675 17.73 -22.31 -8.45
CA ALA A 675 16.33 -22.65 -8.69
C ALA A 675 15.43 -22.07 -7.61
N PHE A 676 14.32 -21.47 -8.03
CA PHE A 676 13.27 -20.96 -7.17
C PHE A 676 11.91 -21.41 -7.71
N GLU A 677 10.89 -21.33 -6.88
CA GLU A 677 9.50 -21.60 -7.19
C GLU A 677 8.67 -20.36 -6.81
N LEU A 678 7.70 -19.96 -7.64
CA LEU A 678 6.89 -18.76 -7.45
C LEU A 678 5.39 -19.06 -7.47
N GLY A 679 4.66 -18.42 -6.56
CA GLY A 679 3.19 -18.45 -6.50
C GLY A 679 2.62 -19.80 -6.03
N ALA A 680 1.29 -19.91 -6.04
CA ALA A 680 0.58 -21.08 -5.54
C ALA A 680 0.85 -22.37 -6.33
N ASN A 681 1.20 -22.24 -7.61
CA ASN A 681 1.46 -23.38 -8.50
C ASN A 681 2.92 -23.84 -8.49
N HIS A 682 3.79 -23.22 -7.67
CA HIS A 682 5.22 -23.54 -7.59
C HIS A 682 5.94 -23.47 -8.94
N ASP A 683 5.66 -22.43 -9.73
CA ASP A 683 6.25 -22.25 -11.06
C ASP A 683 7.76 -22.01 -10.98
N LYS A 684 8.54 -22.78 -11.75
CA LYS A 684 10.00 -22.81 -11.63
C LYS A 684 10.69 -21.61 -12.28
N LEU A 685 11.55 -20.95 -11.51
CA LEU A 685 12.46 -19.90 -11.95
C LEU A 685 13.92 -20.35 -11.82
N MET A 686 14.76 -19.91 -12.76
CA MET A 686 16.18 -20.24 -12.82
C MET A 686 17.00 -18.97 -13.04
N PHE A 687 17.87 -18.64 -12.09
CA PHE A 687 18.76 -17.48 -12.16
C PHE A 687 20.21 -17.91 -12.23
N GLN A 688 20.99 -17.28 -13.11
CA GLN A 688 22.43 -17.57 -13.21
C GLN A 688 23.18 -16.99 -12.01
N ALA A 689 24.27 -17.64 -11.58
CA ALA A 689 25.11 -17.10 -10.52
C ALA A 689 25.82 -15.79 -10.97
N PRO A 690 25.86 -14.75 -10.13
CA PRO A 690 26.54 -13.50 -10.43
C PRO A 690 28.06 -13.65 -10.24
N LEU A 691 28.84 -12.72 -10.81
CA LEU A 691 30.28 -12.52 -10.53
C LEU A 691 31.24 -13.50 -11.23
N GLN A 692 31.05 -13.79 -12.52
CA GLN A 692 32.01 -14.61 -13.29
C GLN A 692 33.40 -13.98 -13.45
N HIS A 693 33.44 -12.64 -13.47
CA HIS A 693 34.64 -11.84 -13.60
C HIS A 693 34.57 -10.70 -12.60
N LYS A 694 35.68 -10.36 -11.96
CA LYS A 694 35.74 -9.23 -11.02
C LYS A 694 37.04 -8.45 -11.21
N VAL A 695 36.91 -7.15 -11.45
CA VAL A 695 38.02 -6.20 -11.40
C VAL A 695 37.96 -5.50 -10.05
N ALA A 696 39.08 -5.43 -9.35
CA ALA A 696 39.19 -4.70 -8.10
C ALA A 696 40.34 -3.68 -8.17
N LEU A 697 40.07 -2.48 -7.67
CA LEU A 697 41.03 -1.40 -7.46
C LEU A 697 41.03 -1.05 -5.98
N ARG A 698 42.22 -0.81 -5.42
CA ARG A 698 42.40 -0.44 -4.02
C ARG A 698 43.45 0.65 -3.91
N VAL A 699 43.19 1.64 -3.08
CA VAL A 699 44.13 2.72 -2.77
C VAL A 699 44.07 2.98 -1.28
N GLY A 700 45.21 3.16 -0.64
CA GLY A 700 45.21 3.41 0.79
C GLY A 700 46.56 3.84 1.30
N GLY A 701 46.65 3.97 2.61
CA GLY A 701 47.87 4.36 3.27
C GLY A 701 47.76 4.29 4.79
N ASP A 702 48.89 4.55 5.42
CA ASP A 702 49.04 4.60 6.86
C ASP A 702 49.94 5.78 7.26
N ALA A 703 49.71 6.29 8.47
CA ALA A 703 50.48 7.37 9.07
C ALA A 703 50.70 7.10 10.56
N VAL A 704 51.94 7.28 11.01
CA VAL A 704 52.34 7.22 12.42
C VAL A 704 51.91 8.53 13.09
N VAL A 705 51.01 8.44 14.07
CA VAL A 705 50.49 9.61 14.81
C VAL A 705 51.03 9.70 16.24
N GLY A 706 51.60 8.61 16.76
CA GLY A 706 52.25 8.56 18.06
C GLY A 706 53.23 7.38 18.13
N ARG A 707 53.92 7.20 19.26
CA ARG A 707 54.96 6.16 19.40
C ARG A 707 54.45 4.74 19.09
N ASN A 708 53.20 4.46 19.43
CA ASN A 708 52.55 3.15 19.27
C ASN A 708 51.21 3.25 18.53
N MET A 709 50.97 4.34 17.79
CA MET A 709 49.66 4.65 17.23
C MET A 709 49.76 4.96 15.74
N LEU A 710 48.96 4.26 14.94
CA LEU A 710 48.85 4.46 13.50
C LEU A 710 47.41 4.76 13.12
N LEU A 711 47.25 5.63 12.14
CA LEU A 711 46.00 5.79 11.41
C LEU A 711 46.17 5.21 10.02
N GLY A 712 45.21 4.41 9.57
CA GLY A 712 45.17 3.89 8.21
C GLY A 712 43.88 4.27 7.51
N PHE A 713 43.95 4.41 6.19
CA PHE A 713 42.80 4.61 5.33
C PHE A 713 42.91 3.71 4.10
N GLU A 714 41.81 3.11 3.68
CA GLU A 714 41.71 2.39 2.42
C GLU A 714 40.42 2.78 1.71
N GLY A 715 40.49 3.00 0.40
CA GLY A 715 39.34 3.01 -0.49
C GLY A 715 39.47 1.88 -1.51
N PHE A 716 38.36 1.23 -1.83
CA PHE A 716 38.31 0.24 -2.90
C PHE A 716 37.12 0.43 -3.82
N TYR A 717 37.27 -0.07 -5.04
CA TYR A 717 36.23 -0.19 -6.04
C TYR A 717 36.30 -1.58 -6.65
N LYS A 718 35.16 -2.26 -6.73
CA LYS A 718 35.02 -3.56 -7.36
C LYS A 718 33.90 -3.50 -8.39
N ASN A 719 34.16 -4.10 -9.54
CA ASN A 719 33.19 -4.23 -10.62
C ASN A 719 33.21 -5.67 -11.12
N SER A 720 32.04 -6.30 -11.08
CA SER A 720 31.77 -7.48 -11.88
C SER A 720 31.24 -7.03 -13.23
N LEU A 721 31.84 -7.54 -14.30
CA LEU A 721 31.54 -7.22 -15.71
C LEU A 721 30.09 -7.57 -16.15
N GLN A 722 29.21 -7.87 -15.20
CA GLN A 722 27.77 -8.08 -15.31
C GLN A 722 27.00 -6.90 -14.67
N ASP A 723 27.51 -5.67 -14.80
CA ASP A 723 26.90 -4.43 -14.27
C ASP A 723 26.60 -4.47 -12.76
N ILE A 724 27.50 -5.08 -11.98
CA ILE A 724 27.49 -5.07 -10.52
C ILE A 724 28.73 -4.34 -10.05
N TYR A 725 28.60 -3.23 -9.34
CA TYR A 725 29.73 -2.53 -8.76
C TYR A 725 29.48 -2.15 -7.31
N TYR A 726 30.56 -2.09 -6.56
CA TYR A 726 30.52 -1.70 -5.17
C TYR A 726 31.85 -1.10 -4.76
N TYR A 727 31.77 -0.18 -3.82
CA TYR A 727 32.92 0.59 -3.36
C TYR A 727 32.81 0.79 -1.86
N GLY A 728 33.94 1.04 -1.23
CA GLY A 728 33.96 1.31 0.20
C GLY A 728 35.21 2.04 0.61
N ILE A 729 35.13 2.63 1.78
CA ILE A 729 36.17 3.34 2.47
C ILE A 729 36.26 2.76 3.88
N ASN A 730 37.48 2.48 4.31
CA ASN A 730 37.83 2.08 5.66
C ASN A 730 38.73 3.16 6.26
N ALA A 731 38.45 3.58 7.49
CA ALA A 731 39.40 4.25 8.35
C ALA A 731 39.71 3.40 9.58
N SER A 732 41.00 3.21 9.88
CA SER A 732 41.47 2.38 10.97
C SER A 732 42.34 3.14 11.96
N PHE A 733 42.22 2.76 13.22
CA PHE A 733 43.15 3.06 14.28
C PHE A 733 43.88 1.76 14.67
N ARG A 734 45.21 1.80 14.76
CA ARG A 734 46.03 0.65 15.13
C ARG A 734 46.96 0.99 16.28
N TYR A 735 46.97 0.13 17.29
CA TYR A 735 47.85 0.21 18.45
C TYR A 735 48.91 -0.88 18.37
N VAL A 736 50.18 -0.49 18.52
CA VAL A 736 51.36 -1.35 18.41
C VAL A 736 51.90 -1.67 19.80
N PHE A 737 52.16 -2.95 20.09
CA PHE A 737 52.69 -3.38 21.39
C PHE A 737 53.68 -4.55 21.31
#